data_AF-A0A7L1KC34-F1
#
_entry.id   AF-A0A7L1KC34-F1
#
_cell.length_a   1.000
_cell.length_b   1.000
_cell.length_c   1.000
_cell.angle_alpha   90.00
_cell.angle_beta   90.00
_cell.angle_gamma   90.00
#
_symmetry.space_group_name_H-M   'P 1'
#
loop_
_entity.id
_entity.type
_entity.pdbx_description
1 polymer ?
#
loop_
_entity_poly.entity_id
_entity_poly.type
_entity_poly.pdbx_seq_one_letter_code
_entity_poly.pdbx_strand_id
1 'polypeptide(L)'
;NTEPFQVTVREDNCIIVSLEASDVVSSSSVYVVKIAGESKNYFFQFEEFNSTLPAPVVFNAKYHGLYYIVTLLVVNSNMVSKSARSITVLTKPLPVSSVSIYDYKPSPETGVLFEIQYPEKYNVFTRVNISYWEGKDYRTMLYKDFFKGKTVFNHWLPGICYSNITFQLVSEATFNKSTLVEYSGVQHEPKQHRTVPYPPRNISVQIVPINKNNWEEHSGNFAEESFIGPQEIMRKEKHSRFSDNPSDIPVANTSAAWPDYRYNGTEYETTSQPYWWSNEAESSEGEEEFVNAVSSDYEANEVNTSGKLKPEPPSFLPVQMVLTWLPPKPPTAFDGFHINIEREENSTEFLTVSEDTHKFVAELKEPGKYKLSVTTFSSSGSCEVRGSQSAKTLSFYISPTGEWIEELTEKPQHVTVTVLSSTTALTSWTASQESGGNGTIVSVVSLTCQKQKESQRLEKHYCTEVNSSSSLIENLVPGAQYRVVVYLRKGPLVGPPSDPVTFSIVPTGIKDLTLYPLGPTAVVLSWNRPFLGVFRKYVVEMFYFNPSTMTSEWTTYYEIAATISLTASVRIANLLPAWYYNFRVTMVTWGDPELSCCDSSTISFITAPVAPEITSVEYYNHLLYVTWTYGGDGADLSHSRMLHWMVIAEGKKKIKKSVTRNVMTAVLSLPPGDIYNLSVTACTERGSNTSLPQLVKLEPAPPKSLFAVNKTQTSVTLLWVEEGVADFFEVYCQQAGSVQEAKVQEPVTVSSHVVTISSLTPATSYNCSVTTFSHNSPSIPTFIAVSTMVTEMNPNVVVISVLAILSILLIGLLLVTLVVLRRKHLQMARECGAGTFVNFASLERDGKLPYNWRRSVFAFLTLLPSCLWTDYLLAFYINPWSKNGLKKRKLTNPVQLDDFDGYIKDMAKDSDYKFSLQFEELKLIGLDIPHFAADLPMNRCKNRYTNILPYDFSRVRLVSMNEEEGSDYINANYIPGYNSPQEYIATQGPLPETRNDFWKMVLQQKSQIIVMLTQCNEKRRVKCDHYWPFTEDPVAYGDITVEMLSEEEHTDWVFRNFRISYADEVQDVMHFNYTAWPDHGVPTTNAAESILQFVQMVRQKSAKSKGPVIIHCSAGVGRTGTFIALDRLLQHIRDHEFVDILGLVSDMRSYRMSMVQTEEQYIFIHQCVQLMWQKKKQQFCISDVIYENVSKS
;
A
#
# COMPACT_ATOMS: atom_id res chain seq x y z
N ASN A 1 -27.98 -49.64 -70.68
CA ASN A 1 -26.68 -48.94 -70.56
C ASN A 1 -25.88 -49.66 -69.50
N THR A 2 -24.74 -50.22 -69.90
CA THR A 2 -24.08 -51.29 -69.15
C THR A 2 -23.14 -50.75 -68.07
N GLU A 3 -23.46 -51.07 -66.82
CA GLU A 3 -22.44 -51.51 -65.85
C GLU A 3 -21.53 -52.55 -66.55
N PRO A 4 -20.21 -52.50 -66.33
CA PRO A 4 -19.69 -52.92 -65.04
C PRO A 4 -18.40 -52.22 -64.56
N PHE A 5 -18.49 -51.60 -63.38
CA PHE A 5 -17.39 -51.30 -62.45
C PHE A 5 -17.93 -51.75 -61.10
N GLN A 6 -17.32 -52.72 -60.42
CA GLN A 6 -17.95 -53.35 -59.26
C GLN A 6 -17.31 -52.90 -57.95
N VAL A 7 -18.14 -52.42 -57.01
CA VAL A 7 -17.75 -52.05 -55.64
C VAL A 7 -18.70 -52.74 -54.68
N THR A 8 -18.15 -53.51 -53.74
CA THR A 8 -18.93 -54.22 -52.70
C THR A 8 -18.33 -53.98 -51.33
N VAL A 9 -19.14 -54.11 -50.28
CA VAL A 9 -18.71 -54.03 -48.87
C VAL A 9 -18.98 -55.38 -48.22
N ARG A 10 -17.96 -55.95 -47.58
CA ARG A 10 -18.09 -57.19 -46.79
C ARG A 10 -18.51 -56.90 -45.35
N GLU A 11 -18.87 -57.95 -44.60
CA GLU A 11 -19.29 -57.84 -43.20
C GLU A 11 -18.19 -57.34 -42.24
N ASP A 12 -16.93 -57.45 -42.64
CA ASP A 12 -15.76 -56.86 -41.98
C ASP A 12 -15.53 -55.38 -42.37
N ASN A 13 -16.46 -54.77 -43.11
CA ASN A 13 -16.38 -53.44 -43.73
C ASN A 13 -15.21 -53.25 -44.73
N CYS A 14 -14.56 -54.32 -45.21
CA CYS A 14 -13.65 -54.20 -46.34
C CYS A 14 -14.42 -53.84 -47.62
N ILE A 15 -14.02 -52.74 -48.25
CA ILE A 15 -14.51 -52.31 -49.56
C ILE A 15 -13.68 -53.02 -50.63
N ILE A 16 -14.32 -53.83 -51.47
CA ILE A 16 -13.69 -54.58 -52.55
C ILE A 16 -14.08 -53.94 -53.87
N VAL A 17 -13.07 -53.62 -54.69
CA VAL A 17 -13.21 -52.93 -55.98
C VAL A 17 -12.61 -53.77 -57.10
N SER A 18 -13.46 -54.23 -58.01
CA SER A 18 -13.09 -55.04 -59.19
C SER A 18 -13.36 -54.28 -60.49
N LEU A 19 -12.38 -54.34 -61.41
CA LEU A 19 -12.64 -54.07 -62.82
C LEU A 19 -13.30 -55.30 -63.46
N GLU A 20 -14.16 -55.06 -64.43
CA GLU A 20 -14.60 -56.06 -65.38
C GLU A 20 -14.10 -55.71 -66.80
N ALA A 21 -14.23 -56.64 -67.75
CA ALA A 21 -13.89 -56.41 -69.16
C ALA A 21 -14.67 -55.23 -69.78
N SER A 22 -15.75 -54.80 -69.13
CA SER A 22 -16.49 -53.55 -69.37
C SER A 22 -15.67 -52.24 -69.35
N ASP A 23 -14.73 -52.13 -68.42
CA ASP A 23 -14.06 -50.86 -68.07
C ASP A 23 -12.77 -50.58 -68.87
N VAL A 24 -12.24 -51.59 -69.55
CA VAL A 24 -10.91 -51.54 -70.19
C VAL A 24 -10.99 -50.87 -71.56
N VAL A 25 -10.71 -49.57 -71.60
CA VAL A 25 -10.77 -48.74 -72.82
C VAL A 25 -9.51 -48.91 -73.70
N SER A 26 -8.37 -49.21 -73.09
CA SER A 26 -7.10 -49.53 -73.76
C SER A 26 -6.23 -50.42 -72.85
N SER A 27 -5.42 -51.30 -73.46
CA SER A 27 -4.35 -52.04 -72.77
C SER A 27 -3.12 -51.19 -72.45
N SER A 28 -3.03 -49.97 -72.98
CA SER A 28 -1.93 -49.02 -72.75
C SER A 28 -2.27 -47.88 -71.78
N SER A 29 -3.40 -47.97 -71.08
CA SER A 29 -3.83 -46.99 -70.07
C SER A 29 -3.69 -47.57 -68.66
N VAL A 30 -3.32 -46.73 -67.69
CA VAL A 30 -3.21 -47.12 -66.28
C VAL A 30 -4.53 -46.82 -65.57
N TYR A 31 -5.06 -47.79 -64.82
CA TYR A 31 -6.33 -47.71 -64.10
C TYR A 31 -6.06 -47.49 -62.61
N VAL A 32 -6.62 -46.41 -62.05
CA VAL A 32 -6.40 -45.99 -60.66
C VAL A 32 -7.75 -45.78 -59.96
N VAL A 33 -7.98 -46.49 -58.86
CA VAL A 33 -9.13 -46.27 -57.97
C VAL A 33 -8.79 -45.14 -57.01
N LYS A 34 -9.58 -44.07 -57.02
CA LYS A 34 -9.62 -43.05 -55.98
C LYS A 34 -10.75 -43.37 -55.00
N ILE A 35 -10.41 -43.62 -53.73
CA ILE A 35 -11.38 -43.78 -52.64
C ILE A 35 -11.40 -42.49 -51.81
N ALA A 36 -12.59 -41.88 -51.68
CA ALA A 36 -12.82 -40.66 -50.92
C ALA A 36 -13.92 -40.88 -49.86
N GLY A 37 -13.70 -40.39 -48.64
CA GLY A 37 -14.64 -40.53 -47.52
C GLY A 37 -13.96 -40.17 -46.20
N GLU A 38 -12.73 -40.64 -46.01
CA GLU A 38 -11.84 -40.18 -44.92
C GLU A 38 -11.19 -38.83 -45.27
N SER A 39 -10.49 -38.23 -44.30
CA SER A 39 -9.76 -36.95 -44.45
C SER A 39 -8.60 -36.97 -45.46
N LYS A 40 -8.25 -38.15 -45.99
CA LYS A 40 -7.34 -38.32 -47.12
C LYS A 40 -8.02 -39.12 -48.22
N ASN A 41 -7.86 -38.68 -49.47
CA ASN A 41 -8.17 -39.50 -50.63
C ASN A 41 -7.09 -40.57 -50.76
N TYR A 42 -7.48 -41.84 -50.81
CA TYR A 42 -6.57 -42.94 -51.12
C TYR A 42 -6.60 -43.22 -52.62
N PHE A 43 -5.44 -43.56 -53.19
CA PHE A 43 -5.28 -43.88 -54.61
C PHE A 43 -4.60 -45.24 -54.74
N PHE A 44 -5.26 -46.17 -55.40
CA PHE A 44 -4.76 -47.54 -55.64
C PHE A 44 -4.70 -47.79 -57.13
N GLN A 45 -3.51 -48.10 -57.65
CA GLN A 45 -3.31 -48.51 -59.03
C GLN A 45 -3.57 -50.02 -59.16
N PHE A 46 -4.28 -50.45 -60.20
CA PHE A 46 -4.33 -51.86 -60.58
C PHE A 46 -3.00 -52.26 -61.25
N GLU A 47 -2.52 -53.46 -60.97
CA GLU A 47 -1.31 -54.03 -61.60
C GLU A 47 -1.47 -54.12 -63.13
N GLU A 48 -0.36 -53.99 -63.88
CA GLU A 48 -0.41 -54.06 -65.35
C GLU A 48 -0.84 -55.45 -65.85
N PHE A 49 -1.79 -55.49 -66.77
CA PHE A 49 -2.45 -56.74 -67.18
C PHE A 49 -2.48 -56.95 -68.70
N ASN A 50 -1.82 -58.02 -69.15
CA ASN A 50 -1.84 -58.44 -70.55
C ASN A 50 -2.93 -59.50 -70.77
N SER A 51 -4.15 -59.04 -71.09
CA SER A 51 -5.31 -59.84 -71.53
C SER A 51 -6.06 -60.70 -70.50
N THR A 52 -5.75 -60.58 -69.20
CA THR A 52 -6.60 -61.05 -68.08
C THR A 52 -6.97 -59.86 -67.19
N LEU A 53 -8.03 -59.96 -66.38
CA LEU A 53 -8.37 -58.86 -65.45
C LEU A 53 -7.44 -58.85 -64.23
N PRO A 54 -7.09 -57.65 -63.70
CA PRO A 54 -6.24 -57.52 -62.52
C PRO A 54 -6.97 -57.94 -61.23
N ALA A 55 -6.21 -58.26 -60.19
CA ALA A 55 -6.77 -58.60 -58.88
C ALA A 55 -7.58 -57.43 -58.29
N PRO A 56 -8.68 -57.70 -57.54
CA PRO A 56 -9.50 -56.65 -56.96
C PRO A 56 -8.74 -55.88 -55.87
N VAL A 57 -8.88 -54.55 -55.87
CA VAL A 57 -8.35 -53.69 -54.80
C VAL A 57 -9.22 -53.86 -53.57
N VAL A 58 -8.62 -54.29 -52.46
CA VAL A 58 -9.28 -54.39 -51.15
C VAL A 58 -8.84 -53.22 -50.27
N PHE A 59 -9.80 -52.40 -49.87
CA PHE A 59 -9.58 -51.28 -48.96
C PHE A 59 -10.30 -51.54 -47.63
N ASN A 60 -9.53 -51.70 -46.56
CA ASN A 60 -10.07 -51.76 -45.20
C ASN A 60 -10.46 -50.34 -44.76
N ALA A 61 -11.77 -50.09 -44.68
CA ALA A 61 -12.34 -48.80 -44.30
C ALA A 61 -12.24 -48.61 -42.79
N LYS A 62 -11.50 -47.58 -42.34
CA LYS A 62 -11.33 -47.34 -40.90
C LYS A 62 -12.61 -46.85 -40.25
N TYR A 63 -13.44 -46.12 -40.99
CA TYR A 63 -14.69 -45.56 -40.47
C TYR A 63 -15.88 -46.48 -40.80
N HIS A 64 -16.42 -47.07 -39.74
CA HIS A 64 -17.66 -47.85 -39.73
C HIS A 64 -18.87 -46.91 -39.78
N GLY A 65 -19.92 -47.27 -40.53
CA GLY A 65 -21.12 -46.44 -40.67
C GLY A 65 -20.95 -45.17 -41.52
N LEU A 66 -19.83 -45.02 -42.22
CA LEU A 66 -19.53 -43.87 -43.09
C LEU A 66 -19.74 -44.23 -44.56
N TYR A 67 -20.16 -43.26 -45.38
CA TYR A 67 -20.27 -43.46 -46.82
C TYR A 67 -18.93 -43.15 -47.53
N TYR A 68 -18.60 -43.97 -48.52
CA TYR A 68 -17.38 -43.87 -49.30
C TYR A 68 -17.72 -43.73 -50.79
N ILE A 69 -17.06 -42.77 -51.45
CA ILE A 69 -17.14 -42.52 -52.89
C ILE A 69 -15.92 -43.16 -53.55
N VAL A 70 -16.15 -44.22 -54.32
CA VAL A 70 -15.11 -44.98 -55.04
C VAL A 70 -15.16 -44.60 -56.51
N THR A 71 -14.11 -43.95 -57.01
CA THR A 71 -14.04 -43.36 -58.35
C THR A 71 -12.94 -44.01 -59.18
N LEU A 72 -13.28 -44.58 -60.33
CA LEU A 72 -12.31 -45.07 -61.30
C LEU A 72 -11.75 -43.91 -62.14
N LEU A 73 -10.43 -43.77 -62.11
CA LEU A 73 -9.65 -42.85 -62.94
C LEU A 73 -8.87 -43.66 -63.99
N VAL A 74 -8.84 -43.16 -65.22
CA VAL A 74 -8.02 -43.72 -66.30
C VAL A 74 -6.96 -42.70 -66.67
N VAL A 75 -5.69 -43.12 -66.71
CA VAL A 75 -4.54 -42.30 -67.07
C VAL A 75 -3.99 -42.83 -68.39
N ASN A 76 -4.01 -41.98 -69.43
CA ASN A 76 -3.46 -42.32 -70.74
C ASN A 76 -1.97 -41.95 -70.83
N SER A 77 -1.30 -42.42 -71.90
CA SER A 77 0.12 -42.18 -72.21
C SER A 77 0.62 -40.74 -72.05
N ASN A 78 -0.27 -39.75 -72.18
CA ASN A 78 0.05 -38.32 -72.09
C ASN A 78 -0.07 -37.79 -70.64
N MET A 79 -0.12 -38.67 -69.63
CA MET A 79 -0.29 -38.38 -68.19
C MET A 79 -1.57 -37.62 -67.79
N VAL A 80 -2.50 -37.39 -68.72
CA VAL A 80 -3.81 -36.79 -68.41
C VAL A 80 -4.72 -37.83 -67.77
N SER A 81 -5.07 -37.63 -66.49
CA SER A 81 -6.06 -38.44 -65.77
C SER A 81 -7.49 -37.98 -66.07
N LYS A 82 -8.38 -38.91 -66.45
CA LYS A 82 -9.81 -38.65 -66.63
C LYS A 82 -10.63 -39.58 -65.72
N SER A 83 -11.61 -39.04 -65.00
CA SER A 83 -12.59 -39.86 -64.27
C SER A 83 -13.52 -40.58 -65.24
N ALA A 84 -13.63 -41.90 -65.09
CA ALA A 84 -14.49 -42.74 -65.91
C ALA A 84 -15.84 -43.01 -65.22
N ARG A 85 -15.81 -43.49 -63.98
CA ARG A 85 -16.98 -43.97 -63.22
C ARG A 85 -16.84 -43.66 -61.74
N SER A 86 -17.96 -43.59 -61.01
CA SER A 86 -17.96 -43.37 -59.55
C SER A 86 -19.17 -44.05 -58.91
N ILE A 87 -18.96 -44.77 -57.81
CA ILE A 87 -19.96 -45.53 -57.07
C ILE A 87 -19.87 -45.16 -55.59
N THR A 88 -21.02 -45.11 -54.91
CA THR A 88 -21.10 -44.82 -53.47
C THR A 88 -21.58 -46.02 -52.68
N VAL A 89 -20.84 -46.38 -51.64
CA VAL A 89 -21.21 -47.45 -50.69
C VAL A 89 -21.23 -46.93 -49.26
N LEU A 90 -21.94 -47.62 -48.37
CA LEU A 90 -22.05 -47.32 -46.95
C LEU A 90 -21.49 -48.50 -46.15
N THR A 91 -20.59 -48.26 -45.20
CA THR A 91 -20.12 -49.28 -44.26
C THR A 91 -21.13 -49.47 -43.12
N LYS A 92 -21.14 -50.64 -42.46
CA LYS A 92 -22.06 -50.90 -41.33
C LYS A 92 -21.55 -50.28 -40.03
N PRO A 93 -22.40 -49.66 -39.19
CA PRO A 93 -22.00 -49.16 -37.87
C PRO A 93 -21.74 -50.31 -36.89
N LEU A 94 -20.77 -50.12 -35.98
CA LEU A 94 -20.48 -51.06 -34.89
C LEU A 94 -21.61 -51.05 -33.84
N PRO A 95 -21.90 -52.20 -33.19
CA PRO A 95 -22.96 -52.31 -32.19
C PRO A 95 -22.66 -51.55 -30.89
N VAL A 96 -23.72 -51.31 -30.13
CA VAL A 96 -23.70 -50.78 -28.76
C VAL A 96 -23.00 -51.76 -27.82
N SER A 97 -22.03 -51.28 -27.03
CA SER A 97 -21.28 -52.10 -26.07
C SER A 97 -21.96 -52.20 -24.69
N SER A 98 -22.58 -51.12 -24.22
CA SER A 98 -23.37 -51.13 -22.98
C SER A 98 -24.40 -50.00 -22.97
N VAL A 99 -25.47 -50.17 -22.21
CA VAL A 99 -26.48 -49.12 -21.98
C VAL A 99 -26.76 -48.98 -20.49
N SER A 100 -26.90 -47.72 -20.07
CA SER A 100 -27.34 -47.31 -18.74
C SER A 100 -28.52 -46.34 -18.86
N ILE A 101 -29.44 -46.40 -17.90
CA ILE A 101 -30.72 -45.70 -17.92
C ILE A 101 -30.89 -45.01 -16.56
N TYR A 102 -31.07 -43.69 -16.57
CA TYR A 102 -31.13 -42.85 -15.38
C TYR A 102 -32.30 -41.88 -15.43
N ASP A 103 -32.75 -41.37 -14.29
CA ASP A 103 -33.70 -40.25 -14.26
C ASP A 103 -33.00 -38.94 -14.67
N TYR A 104 -33.62 -38.15 -15.53
CA TYR A 104 -33.05 -36.91 -16.02
C TYR A 104 -33.21 -35.82 -14.95
N LYS A 105 -32.11 -35.46 -14.28
CA LYS A 105 -32.10 -34.55 -13.10
C LYS A 105 -32.94 -33.26 -13.22
N PRO A 106 -33.04 -32.56 -14.38
CA PRO A 106 -33.91 -31.40 -14.53
C PRO A 106 -35.43 -31.67 -14.58
N SER A 107 -35.87 -32.92 -14.76
CA SER A 107 -37.28 -33.32 -14.75
C SER A 107 -37.42 -34.82 -14.39
N PRO A 108 -37.10 -35.21 -13.13
CA PRO A 108 -37.01 -36.63 -12.73
C PRO A 108 -38.36 -37.37 -12.73
N GLU A 109 -39.48 -36.65 -12.82
CA GLU A 109 -40.82 -37.25 -12.90
C GLU A 109 -41.19 -37.74 -14.31
N THR A 110 -40.50 -37.28 -15.37
CA THR A 110 -40.93 -37.51 -16.77
C THR A 110 -39.80 -37.76 -17.77
N GLY A 111 -38.59 -37.27 -17.50
CA GLY A 111 -37.45 -37.40 -18.40
C GLY A 111 -36.55 -38.58 -18.01
N VAL A 112 -36.29 -39.47 -18.96
CA VAL A 112 -35.33 -40.57 -18.80
C VAL A 112 -34.09 -40.30 -19.64
N LEU A 113 -32.91 -40.34 -19.02
CA LEU A 113 -31.63 -40.21 -19.68
C LEU A 113 -31.11 -41.59 -20.10
N PHE A 114 -30.97 -41.81 -21.41
CA PHE A 114 -30.25 -42.97 -21.94
C PHE A 114 -28.78 -42.60 -22.15
N GLU A 115 -27.88 -43.37 -21.55
CA GLU A 115 -26.43 -43.27 -21.77
C GLU A 115 -25.93 -44.58 -22.39
N ILE A 116 -25.63 -44.48 -23.68
CA ILE A 116 -25.25 -45.57 -24.59
C ILE A 116 -23.75 -45.46 -24.86
N GLN A 117 -23.01 -46.51 -24.53
CA GLN A 117 -21.61 -46.63 -24.91
C GLN A 117 -21.50 -47.38 -26.25
N TYR A 118 -20.66 -46.86 -27.14
CA TYR A 118 -20.30 -47.43 -28.43
C TYR A 118 -18.85 -47.07 -28.75
N PRO A 119 -18.20 -47.74 -29.74
CA PRO A 119 -16.83 -47.41 -30.11
C PRO A 119 -16.73 -46.03 -30.81
N GLU A 120 -16.58 -44.93 -30.05
CA GLU A 120 -16.52 -43.57 -30.62
C GLU A 120 -15.42 -43.38 -31.66
N LYS A 121 -14.30 -44.10 -31.51
CA LYS A 121 -13.20 -44.08 -32.48
C LYS A 121 -13.63 -44.80 -33.75
N TYR A 122 -13.91 -44.00 -34.77
CA TYR A 122 -14.22 -44.42 -36.13
C TYR A 122 -15.59 -45.12 -36.33
N ASN A 123 -16.57 -44.93 -35.45
CA ASN A 123 -17.96 -45.35 -35.70
C ASN A 123 -18.84 -44.12 -35.96
N VAL A 124 -19.61 -44.13 -37.07
CA VAL A 124 -20.43 -43.01 -37.53
C VAL A 124 -21.88 -43.48 -37.70
N PHE A 125 -22.83 -42.85 -37.03
CA PHE A 125 -24.26 -43.14 -37.19
C PHE A 125 -25.07 -41.85 -37.12
N THR A 126 -26.34 -41.94 -37.53
CA THR A 126 -27.24 -40.78 -37.71
C THR A 126 -28.52 -40.87 -36.89
N ARG A 127 -28.91 -42.08 -36.47
CA ARG A 127 -30.10 -42.34 -35.67
C ARG A 127 -29.87 -43.53 -34.75
N VAL A 128 -30.71 -43.69 -33.73
CA VAL A 128 -30.78 -44.88 -32.88
C VAL A 128 -32.22 -45.40 -32.91
N ASN A 129 -32.40 -46.70 -33.12
CA ASN A 129 -33.67 -47.39 -32.97
C ASN A 129 -33.75 -47.98 -31.56
N ILE A 130 -34.79 -47.62 -30.81
CA ILE A 130 -35.04 -48.07 -29.43
C ILE A 130 -36.28 -48.97 -29.47
N SER A 131 -36.22 -50.15 -28.84
CA SER A 131 -37.37 -51.04 -28.69
C SER A 131 -37.56 -51.45 -27.23
N TYR A 132 -38.82 -51.59 -26.80
CA TYR A 132 -39.17 -51.85 -25.39
C TYR A 132 -40.59 -52.42 -25.26
N TRP A 133 -40.92 -52.94 -24.08
CA TRP A 133 -42.25 -53.40 -23.71
C TRP A 133 -42.89 -52.45 -22.68
N GLU A 134 -44.10 -51.99 -23.02
CA GLU A 134 -44.99 -51.16 -22.21
C GLU A 134 -46.06 -52.07 -21.60
N GLY A 135 -45.76 -52.69 -20.46
CA GLY A 135 -46.57 -53.75 -19.86
C GLY A 135 -46.65 -55.01 -20.74
N LYS A 136 -47.62 -55.06 -21.66
CA LYS A 136 -47.80 -56.14 -22.65
C LYS A 136 -47.63 -55.68 -24.10
N ASP A 137 -47.53 -54.38 -24.36
CA ASP A 137 -47.42 -53.82 -25.71
C ASP A 137 -45.95 -53.63 -26.10
N TYR A 138 -45.54 -54.23 -27.22
CA TYR A 138 -44.21 -54.00 -27.80
C TYR A 138 -44.20 -52.70 -28.62
N ARG A 139 -43.19 -51.86 -28.38
CA ARG A 139 -43.00 -50.55 -29.04
C ARG A 139 -41.61 -50.46 -29.66
N THR A 140 -41.49 -49.73 -30.77
CA THR A 140 -40.22 -49.34 -31.38
C THR A 140 -40.24 -47.86 -31.77
N MET A 141 -39.10 -47.17 -31.68
CA MET A 141 -38.97 -45.75 -31.98
C MET A 141 -37.59 -45.39 -32.51
N LEU A 142 -37.56 -44.73 -33.68
CA LEU A 142 -36.35 -44.16 -34.28
C LEU A 142 -36.13 -42.73 -33.79
N TYR A 143 -34.99 -42.51 -33.13
CA TYR A 143 -34.59 -41.24 -32.52
C TYR A 143 -33.35 -40.67 -33.23
N LYS A 144 -33.27 -39.34 -33.41
CA LYS A 144 -32.20 -38.70 -34.20
C LYS A 144 -31.11 -38.06 -33.34
N ASP A 145 -31.47 -37.51 -32.20
CA ASP A 145 -30.62 -36.58 -31.45
C ASP A 145 -29.87 -37.27 -30.30
N PHE A 146 -28.85 -38.07 -30.65
CA PHE A 146 -27.91 -38.68 -29.70
C PHE A 146 -26.57 -37.93 -29.70
N PHE A 147 -26.38 -37.03 -28.72
CA PHE A 147 -25.17 -36.21 -28.63
C PHE A 147 -24.18 -36.85 -27.65
N LYS A 148 -23.03 -37.33 -28.16
CA LYS A 148 -21.99 -38.03 -27.37
C LYS A 148 -22.55 -39.19 -26.52
N GLY A 149 -23.34 -40.07 -27.15
CA GLY A 149 -23.94 -41.23 -26.49
C GLY A 149 -25.03 -40.95 -25.45
N LYS A 150 -25.42 -39.69 -25.22
CA LYS A 150 -26.48 -39.34 -24.26
C LYS A 150 -27.68 -38.74 -24.98
N THR A 151 -28.89 -39.14 -24.57
CA THR A 151 -30.13 -38.45 -24.96
C THR A 151 -31.19 -38.50 -23.87
N VAL A 152 -32.16 -37.59 -23.95
CA VAL A 152 -33.24 -37.41 -22.97
C VAL A 152 -34.57 -37.76 -23.62
N PHE A 153 -35.33 -38.64 -22.95
CA PHE A 153 -36.56 -39.22 -23.46
C PHE A 153 -37.75 -38.89 -22.56
N ASN A 154 -38.69 -38.09 -23.08
CA ASN A 154 -39.83 -37.54 -22.33
C ASN A 154 -41.19 -38.14 -22.77
N HIS A 155 -41.20 -39.27 -23.49
CA HIS A 155 -42.42 -39.89 -24.04
C HIS A 155 -42.90 -41.13 -23.28
N TRP A 156 -42.26 -41.49 -22.16
CA TRP A 156 -42.71 -42.56 -21.27
C TRP A 156 -43.67 -42.02 -20.21
N LEU A 157 -44.69 -42.80 -19.86
CA LEU A 157 -45.73 -42.40 -18.92
C LEU A 157 -45.25 -42.55 -17.47
N PRO A 158 -45.49 -41.56 -16.59
CA PRO A 158 -45.09 -41.61 -15.16
C PRO A 158 -45.69 -42.79 -14.38
N GLY A 159 -44.86 -43.46 -13.59
CA GLY A 159 -45.25 -44.60 -12.76
C GLY A 159 -45.33 -45.95 -13.49
N ILE A 160 -45.00 -46.04 -14.77
CA ILE A 160 -45.07 -47.29 -15.55
C ILE A 160 -43.71 -48.00 -15.59
N CYS A 161 -43.73 -49.33 -15.46
CA CYS A 161 -42.58 -50.20 -15.65
C CYS A 161 -42.40 -50.54 -17.15
N TYR A 162 -41.28 -50.08 -17.72
CA TYR A 162 -40.84 -50.43 -19.08
C TYR A 162 -39.77 -51.52 -19.01
N SER A 163 -39.91 -52.57 -19.81
CA SER A 163 -39.04 -53.76 -19.72
C SER A 163 -38.49 -54.20 -21.08
N ASN A 164 -37.43 -55.03 -21.04
CA ASN A 164 -36.75 -55.58 -22.23
C ASN A 164 -36.41 -54.49 -23.27
N ILE A 165 -35.74 -53.44 -22.78
CA ILE A 165 -35.36 -52.24 -23.54
C ILE A 165 -34.04 -52.51 -24.29
N THR A 166 -34.02 -52.37 -25.62
CA THR A 166 -32.83 -52.57 -26.47
C THR A 166 -32.62 -51.49 -27.53
N PHE A 167 -31.36 -51.31 -27.95
CA PHE A 167 -30.89 -50.20 -28.78
C PHE A 167 -30.06 -50.68 -29.99
N GLN A 168 -30.31 -50.12 -31.17
CA GLN A 168 -29.56 -50.34 -32.42
C GLN A 168 -29.10 -49.00 -33.01
N LEU A 169 -27.84 -48.91 -33.44
CA LEU A 169 -27.35 -47.72 -34.16
C LEU A 169 -27.70 -47.83 -35.65
N VAL A 170 -28.04 -46.71 -36.28
CA VAL A 170 -28.47 -46.65 -37.68
C VAL A 170 -27.73 -45.54 -38.42
N SER A 171 -27.05 -45.91 -39.50
CA SER A 171 -26.33 -44.99 -40.38
C SER A 171 -27.13 -44.77 -41.65
N GLU A 172 -27.42 -43.53 -41.98
CA GLU A 172 -28.21 -43.10 -43.15
C GLU A 172 -27.37 -42.10 -43.97
N ALA A 173 -27.15 -42.40 -45.25
CA ALA A 173 -26.39 -41.55 -46.16
C ALA A 173 -27.18 -41.29 -47.44
N THR A 174 -27.34 -40.01 -47.81
CA THR A 174 -28.11 -39.60 -48.99
C THR A 174 -27.19 -39.06 -50.07
N PHE A 175 -27.11 -39.73 -51.21
CA PHE A 175 -26.27 -39.31 -52.34
C PHE A 175 -27.05 -39.40 -53.65
N ASN A 176 -26.99 -38.34 -54.48
CA ASN A 176 -27.62 -38.28 -55.80
C ASN A 176 -29.09 -38.77 -55.85
N LYS A 177 -29.87 -38.45 -54.80
CA LYS A 177 -31.27 -38.86 -54.52
C LYS A 177 -31.51 -40.33 -54.12
N SER A 178 -30.51 -41.19 -54.00
CA SER A 178 -30.66 -42.48 -53.30
C SER A 178 -30.31 -42.34 -51.82
N THR A 179 -30.96 -43.15 -50.98
CA THR A 179 -30.77 -43.22 -49.53
C THR A 179 -30.22 -44.60 -49.17
N LEU A 180 -28.96 -44.67 -48.75
CA LEU A 180 -28.37 -45.89 -48.18
C LEU A 180 -28.61 -45.89 -46.67
N VAL A 181 -29.03 -47.03 -46.12
CA VAL A 181 -29.29 -47.19 -44.68
C VAL A 181 -28.72 -48.53 -44.22
N GLU A 182 -27.92 -48.52 -43.15
CA GLU A 182 -27.35 -49.70 -42.52
C GLU A 182 -27.57 -49.69 -41.00
N TYR A 183 -27.72 -50.89 -40.42
CA TYR A 183 -28.11 -51.09 -39.02
C TYR A 183 -27.05 -51.89 -38.26
N SER A 184 -26.79 -51.52 -37.00
CA SER A 184 -25.96 -52.32 -36.11
C SER A 184 -26.72 -53.53 -35.55
N GLY A 185 -25.99 -54.57 -35.16
CA GLY A 185 -26.54 -55.60 -34.29
C GLY A 185 -26.87 -55.05 -32.89
N VAL A 186 -27.62 -55.84 -32.10
CA VAL A 186 -27.78 -55.66 -30.66
C VAL A 186 -26.83 -56.64 -29.96
N GLN A 187 -25.93 -56.14 -29.12
CA GLN A 187 -25.01 -56.96 -28.32
C GLN A 187 -25.12 -56.72 -26.81
N HIS A 188 -25.76 -55.62 -26.38
CA HIS A 188 -25.97 -55.32 -24.97
C HIS A 188 -27.15 -56.11 -24.39
N GLU A 189 -27.12 -56.38 -23.08
CA GLU A 189 -28.26 -56.98 -22.37
C GLU A 189 -29.49 -56.05 -22.35
N PRO A 190 -30.71 -56.56 -22.54
CA PRO A 190 -31.92 -55.76 -22.34
C PRO A 190 -32.03 -55.23 -20.91
N LYS A 191 -32.53 -54.00 -20.77
CA LYS A 191 -32.72 -53.36 -19.45
C LYS A 191 -34.19 -53.11 -19.14
N GLN A 192 -34.48 -52.75 -17.89
CA GLN A 192 -35.82 -52.38 -17.40
C GLN A 192 -35.74 -51.15 -16.51
N HIS A 193 -36.80 -50.33 -16.49
CA HIS A 193 -36.84 -49.06 -15.76
C HIS A 193 -38.30 -48.67 -15.46
N ARG A 194 -38.58 -48.21 -14.24
CA ARG A 194 -39.89 -47.63 -13.86
C ARG A 194 -39.75 -46.12 -13.75
N THR A 195 -40.56 -45.37 -14.49
CA THR A 195 -40.66 -43.92 -14.34
C THR A 195 -41.26 -43.56 -12.98
N VAL A 196 -40.87 -42.43 -12.39
CA VAL A 196 -41.42 -41.97 -11.11
C VAL A 196 -42.90 -41.59 -11.29
N PRO A 197 -43.82 -41.93 -10.37
CA PRO A 197 -45.23 -41.51 -10.45
C PRO A 197 -45.40 -40.02 -10.13
N TYR A 198 -46.44 -39.36 -10.64
CA TYR A 198 -46.74 -37.97 -10.26
C TYR A 198 -47.19 -37.89 -8.79
N PRO A 199 -46.84 -36.80 -8.07
CA PRO A 199 -47.12 -36.67 -6.65
C PRO A 199 -48.59 -36.26 -6.37
N PRO A 200 -49.07 -36.42 -5.12
CA PRO A 200 -50.44 -36.06 -4.73
C PRO A 200 -50.68 -34.55 -4.79
N ARG A 201 -51.94 -34.14 -4.95
CA ARG A 201 -52.31 -32.74 -5.17
C ARG A 201 -53.00 -32.12 -3.96
N ASN A 202 -52.92 -30.80 -3.84
CA ASN A 202 -53.72 -30.02 -2.88
C ASN A 202 -53.65 -30.54 -1.43
N ILE A 203 -52.43 -30.87 -0.97
CA ILE A 203 -52.18 -31.31 0.41
C ILE A 203 -52.49 -30.15 1.36
N SER A 204 -53.39 -30.37 2.31
CA SER A 204 -53.73 -29.41 3.35
C SER A 204 -53.76 -30.06 4.73
N VAL A 205 -53.30 -29.31 5.73
CA VAL A 205 -53.29 -29.69 7.15
C VAL A 205 -54.21 -28.73 7.91
N GLN A 206 -55.05 -29.29 8.77
CA GLN A 206 -55.85 -28.56 9.75
C GLN A 206 -55.47 -29.04 11.15
N ILE A 207 -55.16 -28.11 12.05
CA ILE A 207 -54.82 -28.39 13.45
C ILE A 207 -56.00 -27.99 14.32
N VAL A 208 -56.41 -28.86 15.25
CA VAL A 208 -57.61 -28.71 16.08
C VAL A 208 -57.27 -28.99 17.55
N PRO A 209 -57.54 -28.06 18.49
CA PRO A 209 -57.29 -28.28 19.91
C PRO A 209 -58.27 -29.32 20.50
N ILE A 210 -57.74 -30.28 21.26
CA ILE A 210 -58.53 -31.37 21.87
C ILE A 210 -59.23 -30.85 23.13
N ASN A 211 -60.50 -30.49 22.97
CA ASN A 211 -61.27 -29.85 24.03
C ASN A 211 -61.82 -30.90 25.04
N LYS A 212 -61.11 -31.15 26.14
CA LYS A 212 -61.57 -32.02 27.24
C LYS A 212 -62.72 -31.39 28.02
N ASN A 213 -63.94 -31.56 27.53
CA ASN A 213 -65.18 -31.27 28.28
C ASN A 213 -66.34 -32.15 27.78
N ASN A 214 -66.34 -33.44 28.16
CA ASN A 214 -67.54 -34.31 28.13
C ASN A 214 -67.38 -35.69 28.82
N TRP A 215 -66.50 -35.81 29.82
CA TRP A 215 -66.34 -37.03 30.62
C TRP A 215 -66.14 -36.69 32.10
N GLU A 216 -67.23 -36.39 32.79
CA GLU A 216 -67.31 -36.70 34.23
C GLU A 216 -67.69 -38.18 34.42
N GLU A 217 -67.47 -38.68 35.63
CA GLU A 217 -67.43 -40.10 35.97
C GLU A 217 -68.77 -40.83 35.75
N HIS A 218 -68.71 -42.16 35.61
CA HIS A 218 -69.22 -43.06 36.67
C HIS A 218 -68.62 -44.47 36.55
N SER A 219 -68.40 -45.10 37.70
CA SER A 219 -67.73 -46.38 37.94
C SER A 219 -68.33 -47.60 37.24
N GLY A 220 -67.51 -48.60 36.85
CA GLY A 220 -68.02 -49.93 36.51
C GLY A 220 -67.03 -51.01 36.01
N ASN A 221 -66.32 -51.68 36.92
CA ASN A 221 -65.74 -53.05 36.86
C ASN A 221 -64.87 -53.54 35.67
N PHE A 222 -63.87 -54.34 36.05
CA PHE A 222 -63.01 -55.20 35.22
C PHE A 222 -63.77 -56.17 34.29
N ALA A 223 -63.20 -56.43 33.10
CA ALA A 223 -62.64 -57.74 32.73
C ALA A 223 -61.78 -57.64 31.46
N GLU A 224 -60.74 -58.47 31.35
CA GLU A 224 -60.13 -58.83 30.06
C GLU A 224 -60.93 -59.99 29.44
N GLU A 225 -61.12 -60.01 28.12
CA GLU A 225 -60.86 -61.19 27.23
C GLU A 225 -61.41 -61.04 25.79
N SER A 226 -60.49 -60.76 24.85
CA SER A 226 -60.24 -61.57 23.64
C SER A 226 -61.19 -61.64 22.40
N PHE A 227 -60.55 -61.94 21.27
CA PHE A 227 -60.99 -62.56 19.99
C PHE A 227 -62.20 -62.06 19.15
N ILE A 228 -61.86 -61.52 17.97
CA ILE A 228 -62.26 -61.92 16.59
C ILE A 228 -63.60 -62.70 16.40
N GLY A 229 -64.49 -62.19 15.53
CA GLY A 229 -65.73 -62.88 15.03
C GLY A 229 -65.50 -63.84 13.85
N PRO A 230 -66.39 -63.95 12.82
CA PRO A 230 -67.71 -63.32 12.60
C PRO A 230 -68.83 -64.31 12.10
N GLN A 231 -70.05 -63.78 11.82
CA GLN A 231 -71.12 -64.40 10.96
C GLN A 231 -71.68 -65.78 11.42
N GLU A 232 -72.73 -66.42 10.88
CA GLU A 232 -73.97 -66.06 10.14
C GLU A 232 -74.99 -67.21 10.30
N ILE A 233 -76.31 -67.00 10.15
CA ILE A 233 -77.25 -68.10 9.86
C ILE A 233 -78.33 -67.74 8.81
N MET A 234 -78.09 -68.17 7.57
CA MET A 234 -78.94 -69.14 6.86
C MET A 234 -78.01 -69.92 5.91
N ARG A 235 -77.99 -71.26 5.82
CA ARG A 235 -79.13 -72.20 5.81
C ARG A 235 -78.67 -73.67 5.91
N LYS A 236 -79.03 -74.41 6.98
CA LYS A 236 -79.21 -75.90 7.11
C LYS A 236 -78.02 -76.86 6.71
N GLU A 237 -77.77 -78.02 7.34
CA GLU A 237 -78.41 -78.73 8.48
C GLU A 237 -77.48 -79.79 9.15
N LYS A 238 -77.63 -79.95 10.48
CA LYS A 238 -77.52 -81.19 11.32
C LYS A 238 -76.22 -82.04 11.51
N HIS A 239 -75.88 -82.18 12.81
CA HIS A 239 -75.57 -83.42 13.59
C HIS A 239 -74.11 -83.93 13.82
N SER A 240 -73.53 -83.44 14.92
CA SER A 240 -73.08 -84.20 16.13
C SER A 240 -71.77 -85.03 16.21
N ARG A 241 -71.01 -84.71 17.29
CA ARG A 241 -70.27 -85.57 18.27
C ARG A 241 -68.77 -85.94 18.08
N PHE A 242 -68.01 -85.55 19.11
CA PHE A 242 -66.88 -86.21 19.82
C PHE A 242 -65.40 -86.14 19.33
N SER A 243 -64.54 -85.86 20.35
CA SER A 243 -63.20 -86.40 20.69
C SER A 243 -61.87 -85.94 20.04
N ASP A 244 -60.91 -85.65 20.94
CA ASP A 244 -59.44 -85.90 20.95
C ASP A 244 -58.41 -85.02 20.17
N ASN A 245 -57.61 -84.24 20.93
CA ASN A 245 -56.17 -84.42 21.28
C ASN A 245 -55.15 -84.98 20.24
N PRO A 246 -53.82 -84.71 20.39
CA PRO A 246 -53.10 -83.50 20.82
C PRO A 246 -51.77 -83.31 20.00
N SER A 247 -50.63 -82.96 20.65
CA SER A 247 -49.20 -83.12 20.23
C SER A 247 -48.56 -82.11 19.23
N ASP A 248 -47.25 -81.75 19.27
CA ASP A 248 -46.21 -81.91 20.34
C ASP A 248 -44.95 -80.99 20.17
N ILE A 249 -44.61 -80.23 21.23
CA ILE A 249 -43.29 -79.95 21.86
C ILE A 249 -42.04 -79.50 20.96
N PRO A 250 -40.70 -79.56 21.33
CA PRO A 250 -39.88 -78.31 21.28
C PRO A 250 -38.39 -78.36 20.79
N VAL A 251 -37.72 -77.17 20.81
CA VAL A 251 -36.34 -76.87 21.32
C VAL A 251 -35.05 -77.49 20.71
N ALA A 252 -33.98 -76.67 20.75
CA ALA A 252 -32.53 -76.96 20.84
C ALA A 252 -31.62 -76.93 19.60
N ASN A 253 -30.41 -76.38 19.85
CA ASN A 253 -29.21 -76.32 19.03
C ASN A 253 -28.60 -77.72 18.77
N THR A 254 -27.80 -77.89 17.70
CA THR A 254 -26.32 -77.98 17.82
C THR A 254 -25.56 -78.11 16.48
N SER A 255 -24.25 -77.87 16.56
CA SER A 255 -23.19 -77.82 15.53
C SER A 255 -22.73 -79.15 14.89
N ALA A 256 -22.20 -79.08 13.65
CA ALA A 256 -21.12 -79.90 13.03
C ALA A 256 -21.23 -79.86 11.48
N ALA A 257 -20.20 -80.00 10.63
CA ALA A 257 -18.74 -79.88 10.77
C ALA A 257 -18.08 -79.69 9.36
N TRP A 258 -16.74 -79.62 9.31
CA TRP A 258 -15.85 -79.45 8.14
C TRP A 258 -15.75 -80.73 7.25
N PRO A 259 -15.03 -80.77 6.07
CA PRO A 259 -13.92 -79.92 5.56
C PRO A 259 -14.14 -79.42 4.08
N ASP A 260 -13.18 -79.07 3.20
CA ASP A 260 -11.71 -79.28 3.13
C ASP A 260 -10.92 -78.34 2.15
N TYR A 261 -9.59 -78.55 2.09
CA TYR A 261 -8.54 -78.20 1.10
C TYR A 261 -8.92 -77.61 -0.30
N ARG A 262 -8.12 -76.72 -0.97
CA ARG A 262 -6.68 -76.33 -0.87
C ARG A 262 -6.41 -75.03 -1.72
N TYR A 263 -5.25 -74.33 -1.77
CA TYR A 263 -3.87 -74.47 -1.24
C TYR A 263 -3.12 -73.10 -1.15
N ASN A 264 -1.77 -73.12 -1.16
CA ASN A 264 -0.75 -72.04 -1.19
C ASN A 264 -1.02 -70.83 -2.13
N GLY A 265 -0.43 -69.63 -1.91
CA GLY A 265 0.56 -69.14 -0.93
C GLY A 265 1.34 -67.92 -1.52
N THR A 266 2.11 -67.10 -0.82
CA THR A 266 2.57 -67.04 0.59
C THR A 266 3.00 -65.60 0.98
N GLU A 267 2.67 -65.16 2.21
CA GLU A 267 3.56 -64.41 3.15
C GLU A 267 4.03 -62.95 2.82
N TYR A 268 4.27 -62.03 3.77
CA TYR A 268 4.18 -62.03 5.26
C TYR A 268 3.57 -60.70 5.79
N GLU A 269 2.61 -60.81 6.72
CA GLU A 269 2.36 -60.05 7.97
C GLU A 269 2.48 -58.48 8.08
N THR A 270 1.69 -57.76 8.90
CA THR A 270 0.77 -58.16 10.00
C THR A 270 -0.44 -57.19 10.18
N THR A 271 -1.59 -57.74 10.59
CA THR A 271 -2.70 -57.13 11.38
C THR A 271 -3.43 -55.82 10.97
N SER A 272 -4.60 -56.03 10.33
CA SER A 272 -5.95 -55.56 10.73
C SER A 272 -6.34 -54.06 10.84
N GLN A 273 -7.18 -53.65 9.87
CA GLN A 273 -8.32 -52.70 9.97
C GLN A 273 -9.48 -53.28 10.85
N PRO A 274 -10.62 -52.59 11.16
CA PRO A 274 -11.21 -51.42 10.45
C PRO A 274 -11.88 -50.28 11.26
N TYR A 275 -12.30 -49.26 10.48
CA TYR A 275 -13.29 -48.19 10.72
C TYR A 275 -14.45 -48.50 11.72
N TRP A 276 -14.87 -47.51 12.53
CA TRP A 276 -15.88 -46.48 12.18
C TRP A 276 -15.97 -45.38 13.26
N TRP A 277 -16.73 -44.30 13.01
CA TRP A 277 -16.95 -43.19 13.96
C TRP A 277 -17.95 -43.54 15.08
N SER A 278 -17.74 -42.99 16.27
CA SER A 278 -18.77 -42.65 17.30
C SER A 278 -18.14 -41.66 18.28
N ASN A 279 -18.83 -40.58 18.68
CA ASN A 279 -18.20 -39.51 19.44
C ASN A 279 -19.17 -38.70 20.33
N GLU A 280 -19.58 -39.30 21.46
CA GLU A 280 -20.20 -38.69 22.65
C GLU A 280 -19.55 -39.43 23.86
N ALA A 281 -18.91 -38.86 24.89
CA ALA A 281 -18.86 -37.53 25.52
C ALA A 281 -19.78 -37.35 26.75
N GLU A 282 -19.38 -37.92 27.91
CA GLU A 282 -19.52 -37.31 29.26
C GLU A 282 -18.68 -38.05 30.34
N SER A 283 -18.58 -37.46 31.55
CA SER A 283 -17.81 -37.86 32.77
C SER A 283 -16.27 -38.06 32.63
N SER A 284 -15.35 -37.53 33.46
CA SER A 284 -15.23 -37.34 34.95
C SER A 284 -14.93 -38.64 35.72
N GLU A 285 -14.11 -38.71 36.79
CA GLU A 285 -13.21 -37.79 37.52
C GLU A 285 -11.73 -38.31 37.48
N GLY A 286 -10.67 -37.74 38.09
CA GLY A 286 -10.47 -36.64 39.07
C GLY A 286 -8.98 -36.21 39.13
N GLU A 287 -8.57 -35.09 39.75
CA GLU A 287 -8.48 -34.81 41.22
C GLU A 287 -7.28 -35.51 41.91
N GLU A 288 -6.49 -34.93 42.83
CA GLU A 288 -6.43 -33.57 43.45
C GLU A 288 -5.04 -32.92 43.13
N GLU A 289 -4.54 -31.76 43.58
CA GLU A 289 -4.52 -30.95 44.83
C GLU A 289 -4.14 -29.48 44.41
N PHE A 290 -4.03 -28.39 45.20
CA PHE A 290 -4.58 -27.80 46.45
C PHE A 290 -3.73 -26.53 46.76
N VAL A 291 -4.02 -25.55 47.63
CA VAL A 291 -5.24 -24.93 48.24
C VAL A 291 -4.75 -23.62 48.94
N ASN A 292 -5.47 -22.53 49.24
CA ASN A 292 -6.88 -22.12 49.13
C ASN A 292 -7.00 -20.57 49.03
N ALA A 293 -8.21 -20.04 48.82
CA ALA A 293 -8.53 -18.60 48.97
C ALA A 293 -8.98 -18.23 50.41
N VAL A 294 -9.03 -16.94 50.76
CA VAL A 294 -9.60 -16.43 52.04
C VAL A 294 -10.33 -15.09 51.84
N SER A 295 -11.68 -15.12 51.95
CA SER A 295 -12.63 -14.12 52.53
C SER A 295 -12.58 -12.63 52.09
N SER A 296 -13.54 -11.73 52.40
CA SER A 296 -14.85 -11.78 53.10
C SER A 296 -15.64 -10.47 52.85
N ASP A 297 -16.97 -10.57 52.79
CA ASP A 297 -17.97 -9.54 53.21
C ASP A 297 -18.03 -8.22 52.39
N TYR A 298 -19.14 -7.47 52.29
CA TYR A 298 -20.12 -7.11 53.32
C TYR A 298 -21.60 -7.11 52.90
N GLU A 299 -22.46 -7.31 53.89
CA GLU A 299 -23.90 -7.07 53.83
C GLU A 299 -24.26 -5.57 53.85
N ALA A 300 -25.45 -5.24 53.35
CA ALA A 300 -26.25 -4.11 53.84
C ALA A 300 -27.72 -4.53 53.95
N ASN A 301 -28.33 -4.30 55.12
CA ASN A 301 -29.73 -4.66 55.40
C ASN A 301 -30.70 -3.64 54.80
N GLU A 302 -31.91 -4.05 54.40
CA GLU A 302 -33.16 -3.53 55.01
C GLU A 302 -34.45 -4.29 54.62
N VAL A 303 -35.28 -4.55 55.65
CA VAL A 303 -36.76 -4.64 55.69
C VAL A 303 -37.54 -5.69 54.85
N ASN A 304 -38.42 -6.42 55.55
CA ASN A 304 -39.43 -7.34 55.02
C ASN A 304 -40.49 -6.69 54.10
N THR A 305 -40.94 -7.38 53.05
CA THR A 305 -42.39 -7.53 52.78
C THR A 305 -42.76 -8.70 51.86
N SER A 306 -43.84 -9.41 52.22
CA SER A 306 -44.75 -10.25 51.41
C SER A 306 -44.27 -10.78 50.03
N GLY A 307 -44.08 -12.10 49.93
CA GLY A 307 -43.65 -12.76 48.69
C GLY A 307 -44.70 -12.95 47.59
N LYS A 308 -44.25 -13.58 46.49
CA LYS A 308 -45.06 -14.07 45.36
C LYS A 308 -44.47 -15.40 44.88
N LEU A 309 -45.32 -16.33 44.46
CA LEU A 309 -44.88 -17.63 43.94
C LEU A 309 -44.23 -17.48 42.57
N LYS A 310 -43.25 -18.33 42.25
CA LYS A 310 -42.95 -18.69 40.86
C LYS A 310 -44.06 -19.62 40.35
N PRO A 311 -44.62 -19.42 39.15
CA PRO A 311 -45.56 -20.36 38.57
C PRO A 311 -44.83 -21.62 38.07
N GLU A 312 -45.50 -22.76 38.11
CA GLU A 312 -45.11 -23.98 37.40
C GLU A 312 -45.27 -23.78 35.88
N PRO A 313 -44.48 -24.47 35.03
CA PRO A 313 -44.70 -24.46 33.59
C PRO A 313 -46.03 -25.14 33.24
N PRO A 314 -46.82 -24.60 32.30
CA PRO A 314 -48.10 -25.20 31.93
C PRO A 314 -47.90 -26.57 31.24
N SER A 315 -48.70 -27.56 31.64
CA SER A 315 -48.76 -28.86 30.96
C SER A 315 -49.28 -28.69 29.52
N PHE A 316 -48.50 -29.15 28.54
CA PHE A 316 -48.90 -29.12 27.13
C PHE A 316 -50.20 -29.89 26.89
N LEU A 317 -51.12 -29.31 26.10
CA LEU A 317 -52.34 -29.97 25.68
C LEU A 317 -52.13 -30.59 24.29
N PRO A 318 -52.37 -31.91 24.10
CA PRO A 318 -52.18 -32.57 22.81
C PRO A 318 -53.15 -32.01 21.76
N VAL A 319 -52.68 -31.94 20.52
CA VAL A 319 -53.38 -31.25 19.41
C VAL A 319 -53.63 -32.23 18.28
N GLN A 320 -54.85 -32.28 17.76
CA GLN A 320 -55.21 -33.19 16.68
C GLN A 320 -54.87 -32.57 15.32
N MET A 321 -54.16 -33.32 14.48
CA MET A 321 -53.79 -32.92 13.13
C MET A 321 -54.60 -33.75 12.12
N VAL A 322 -55.32 -33.07 11.24
CA VAL A 322 -56.07 -33.65 10.13
C VAL A 322 -55.36 -33.29 8.81
N LEU A 323 -55.01 -34.30 8.04
CA LEU A 323 -54.31 -34.19 6.76
C LEU A 323 -55.24 -34.65 5.63
N THR A 324 -55.34 -33.87 4.56
CA THR A 324 -56.14 -34.23 3.37
C THR A 324 -55.40 -33.91 2.08
N TRP A 325 -55.63 -34.72 1.04
CA TRP A 325 -55.04 -34.55 -0.29
C TRP A 325 -55.99 -35.02 -1.40
N LEU A 326 -55.64 -34.70 -2.64
CA LEU A 326 -56.29 -35.19 -3.86
C LEU A 326 -55.34 -36.13 -4.60
N PRO A 327 -55.86 -37.08 -5.41
CA PRO A 327 -55.03 -37.96 -6.22
C PRO A 327 -54.18 -37.18 -7.26
N PRO A 328 -53.10 -37.81 -7.77
CA PRO A 328 -52.25 -37.25 -8.81
C PRO A 328 -53.00 -36.81 -10.06
N LYS A 329 -52.36 -35.96 -10.88
CA LYS A 329 -52.90 -35.59 -12.19
C LYS A 329 -52.65 -36.73 -13.20
N PRO A 330 -53.67 -37.31 -13.85
CA PRO A 330 -53.44 -38.29 -14.91
C PRO A 330 -52.79 -37.65 -16.15
N PRO A 331 -52.01 -38.40 -16.95
CA PRO A 331 -51.73 -39.84 -16.79
C PRO A 331 -50.56 -40.11 -15.83
N THR A 332 -50.79 -40.96 -14.84
CA THR A 332 -49.75 -41.65 -14.05
C THR A 332 -50.33 -42.95 -13.50
N ALA A 333 -49.50 -43.97 -13.27
CA ALA A 333 -49.87 -45.17 -12.53
C ALA A 333 -49.27 -45.12 -11.11
N PHE A 334 -50.07 -45.40 -10.10
CA PHE A 334 -49.68 -45.49 -8.69
C PHE A 334 -50.60 -46.49 -7.99
N ASP A 335 -50.12 -47.17 -6.94
CA ASP A 335 -50.88 -48.18 -6.21
C ASP A 335 -51.28 -47.71 -4.78
N GLY A 336 -50.77 -46.54 -4.35
CA GLY A 336 -51.09 -45.95 -3.05
C GLY A 336 -50.25 -44.73 -2.68
N PHE A 337 -50.32 -44.34 -1.40
CA PHE A 337 -49.64 -43.20 -0.81
C PHE A 337 -48.72 -43.62 0.36
N HIS A 338 -47.63 -42.88 0.54
CA HIS A 338 -46.84 -42.88 1.77
C HIS A 338 -47.04 -41.55 2.50
N ILE A 339 -47.31 -41.62 3.80
CA ILE A 339 -47.35 -40.47 4.71
C ILE A 339 -46.13 -40.57 5.61
N ASN A 340 -45.33 -39.51 5.65
CA ASN A 340 -44.16 -39.39 6.52
C ASN A 340 -44.32 -38.16 7.42
N ILE A 341 -44.27 -38.39 8.74
CA ILE A 341 -44.32 -37.38 9.79
C ILE A 341 -42.98 -37.37 10.51
N GLU A 342 -42.24 -36.29 10.35
CA GLU A 342 -40.88 -36.12 10.85
C GLU A 342 -40.86 -34.97 11.88
N ARG A 343 -40.31 -35.22 13.08
CA ARG A 343 -40.02 -34.20 14.09
C ARG A 343 -38.50 -34.02 14.15
N GLU A 344 -38.05 -32.77 14.24
CA GLU A 344 -36.63 -32.42 14.01
C GLU A 344 -35.64 -33.01 15.04
N GLU A 345 -36.13 -33.57 16.15
CA GLU A 345 -35.31 -34.15 17.24
C GLU A 345 -35.58 -35.64 17.52
N ASN A 346 -36.66 -36.27 16.99
CA ASN A 346 -36.86 -37.71 17.16
C ASN A 346 -37.94 -38.33 16.24
N SER A 347 -37.86 -39.66 16.04
CA SER A 347 -38.85 -40.58 15.44
C SER A 347 -39.64 -40.10 14.20
N THR A 348 -39.29 -40.62 13.02
CA THR A 348 -40.15 -40.55 11.82
C THR A 348 -41.25 -41.60 11.86
N GLU A 349 -42.53 -41.20 11.87
CA GLU A 349 -43.65 -42.11 11.63
C GLU A 349 -43.91 -42.24 10.12
N PHE A 350 -43.78 -43.46 9.59
CA PHE A 350 -43.97 -43.78 8.18
C PHE A 350 -45.14 -44.74 8.00
N LEU A 351 -46.17 -44.31 7.26
CA LEU A 351 -47.42 -45.05 7.09
C LEU A 351 -47.78 -45.19 5.61
N THR A 352 -48.05 -46.42 5.19
CA THR A 352 -48.47 -46.78 3.82
C THR A 352 -49.99 -46.90 3.75
N VAL A 353 -50.64 -46.26 2.78
CA VAL A 353 -52.10 -46.22 2.67
C VAL A 353 -52.55 -46.42 1.21
N SER A 354 -53.73 -47.02 0.99
CA SER A 354 -54.20 -47.42 -0.35
C SER A 354 -54.69 -46.24 -1.22
N GLU A 355 -54.80 -46.49 -2.53
CA GLU A 355 -55.28 -45.52 -3.54
C GLU A 355 -56.58 -44.80 -3.15
N ASP A 356 -57.54 -45.48 -2.51
CA ASP A 356 -58.83 -44.90 -2.10
C ASP A 356 -58.75 -43.88 -0.95
N THR A 357 -57.59 -43.75 -0.28
CA THR A 357 -57.46 -42.94 0.93
C THR A 357 -56.97 -41.53 0.64
N HIS A 358 -57.72 -40.54 1.12
CA HIS A 358 -57.51 -39.11 0.84
C HIS A 358 -57.56 -38.22 2.11
N LYS A 359 -57.72 -38.84 3.28
CA LYS A 359 -57.77 -38.20 4.60
C LYS A 359 -57.05 -39.07 5.63
N PHE A 360 -56.22 -38.43 6.46
CA PHE A 360 -55.50 -39.04 7.57
C PHE A 360 -55.62 -38.15 8.83
N VAL A 361 -55.49 -38.74 10.02
CA VAL A 361 -55.61 -38.04 11.30
C VAL A 361 -54.57 -38.60 12.28
N ALA A 362 -53.84 -37.73 12.97
CA ALA A 362 -52.90 -38.09 14.03
C ALA A 362 -52.97 -37.11 15.22
N GLU A 363 -52.43 -37.52 16.37
CA GLU A 363 -52.34 -36.70 17.58
C GLU A 363 -50.90 -36.25 17.83
N LEU A 364 -50.66 -34.94 17.83
CA LEU A 364 -49.36 -34.35 18.11
C LEU A 364 -49.26 -34.09 19.62
N LYS A 365 -48.38 -34.85 20.29
CA LYS A 365 -48.35 -34.98 21.75
C LYS A 365 -47.38 -34.03 22.45
N GLU A 366 -46.51 -33.34 21.72
CA GLU A 366 -45.47 -32.47 22.27
C GLU A 366 -45.28 -31.21 21.40
N PRO A 367 -44.73 -30.10 21.97
CA PRO A 367 -44.32 -28.94 21.19
C PRO A 367 -43.05 -29.22 20.39
N GLY A 368 -42.85 -28.44 19.33
CA GLY A 368 -41.69 -28.57 18.44
C GLY A 368 -41.99 -28.25 16.98
N LYS A 369 -41.00 -28.49 16.12
CA LYS A 369 -41.12 -28.36 14.66
C LYS A 369 -41.47 -29.71 14.06
N TYR A 370 -42.57 -29.74 13.31
CA TYR A 370 -43.05 -30.89 12.57
C TYR A 370 -42.94 -30.64 11.06
N LYS A 371 -42.63 -31.69 10.33
CA LYS A 371 -42.40 -31.70 8.88
C LYS A 371 -43.18 -32.88 8.30
N LEU A 372 -44.26 -32.57 7.57
CA LEU A 372 -45.08 -33.58 6.90
C LEU A 372 -44.81 -33.65 5.41
N SER A 373 -44.85 -34.85 4.87
CA SER A 373 -44.81 -35.12 3.43
C SER A 373 -45.74 -36.27 3.06
N VAL A 374 -46.40 -36.14 1.91
CA VAL A 374 -47.19 -37.20 1.29
C VAL A 374 -46.62 -37.46 -0.10
N THR A 375 -46.29 -38.71 -0.40
CA THR A 375 -45.82 -39.14 -1.73
C THR A 375 -46.73 -40.24 -2.26
N THR A 376 -46.76 -40.42 -3.58
CA THR A 376 -47.41 -41.58 -4.22
C THR A 376 -46.36 -42.67 -4.45
N PHE A 377 -46.76 -43.93 -4.58
CA PHE A 377 -45.84 -45.00 -4.97
C PHE A 377 -46.41 -45.89 -6.07
N SER A 378 -45.52 -46.47 -6.86
CA SER A 378 -45.83 -47.44 -7.91
C SER A 378 -44.93 -48.67 -7.78
N SER A 379 -45.56 -49.83 -7.69
CA SER A 379 -45.00 -51.15 -7.41
C SER A 379 -45.43 -52.21 -8.44
N SER A 380 -46.56 -52.01 -9.10
CA SER A 380 -47.13 -52.94 -10.09
C SER A 380 -46.21 -53.21 -11.29
N GLY A 381 -45.87 -54.48 -11.55
CA GLY A 381 -44.98 -54.92 -12.65
C GLY A 381 -43.56 -55.33 -12.22
N SER A 382 -42.73 -55.77 -13.17
CA SER A 382 -41.42 -56.42 -12.91
C SER A 382 -40.27 -55.49 -12.47
N CYS A 383 -40.53 -54.20 -12.30
CA CYS A 383 -39.55 -53.20 -11.90
C CYS A 383 -39.66 -52.92 -10.39
N GLU A 384 -38.57 -52.51 -9.76
CA GLU A 384 -38.54 -52.08 -8.36
C GLU A 384 -39.59 -50.98 -8.04
N VAL A 385 -40.02 -50.93 -6.79
CA VAL A 385 -41.00 -49.95 -6.30
C VAL A 385 -40.38 -48.55 -6.31
N ARG A 386 -41.11 -47.54 -6.81
CA ARG A 386 -40.68 -46.14 -6.78
C ARG A 386 -41.75 -45.23 -6.21
N GLY A 387 -41.34 -44.37 -5.28
CA GLY A 387 -42.14 -43.27 -4.76
C GLY A 387 -41.91 -41.97 -5.54
N SER A 388 -42.91 -41.08 -5.55
CA SER A 388 -42.78 -39.70 -6.00
C SER A 388 -41.94 -38.86 -5.02
N GLN A 389 -41.55 -37.66 -5.45
CA GLN A 389 -41.18 -36.61 -4.50
C GLN A 389 -42.45 -36.07 -3.80
N SER A 390 -42.31 -35.29 -2.73
CA SER A 390 -43.47 -34.68 -2.04
C SER A 390 -43.89 -33.39 -2.78
N ALA A 391 -45.16 -33.29 -3.20
CA ALA A 391 -45.66 -32.11 -3.92
C ALA A 391 -45.65 -30.82 -3.07
N LYS A 392 -45.88 -30.96 -1.76
CA LYS A 392 -45.72 -29.90 -0.76
C LYS A 392 -45.29 -30.56 0.55
N THR A 393 -44.04 -30.37 0.94
CA THR A 393 -43.63 -30.60 2.33
C THR A 393 -44.19 -29.47 3.17
N LEU A 394 -44.86 -29.80 4.26
CA LEU A 394 -45.47 -28.85 5.18
C LEU A 394 -44.67 -28.83 6.49
N SER A 395 -43.85 -27.79 6.65
CA SER A 395 -43.15 -27.50 7.90
C SER A 395 -43.98 -26.53 8.74
N PHE A 396 -44.15 -26.81 10.03
CA PHE A 396 -44.75 -25.88 10.97
C PHE A 396 -44.21 -26.06 12.39
N TYR A 397 -44.31 -25.02 13.19
CA TYR A 397 -43.97 -25.04 14.60
C TYR A 397 -45.24 -25.03 15.46
N ILE A 398 -45.28 -25.88 16.48
CA ILE A 398 -46.29 -25.85 17.54
C ILE A 398 -45.61 -25.32 18.81
N SER A 399 -46.11 -24.19 19.32
CA SER A 399 -45.60 -23.60 20.57
C SER A 399 -46.02 -24.42 21.80
N PRO A 400 -45.37 -24.23 22.96
CA PRO A 400 -45.83 -24.78 24.24
C PRO A 400 -47.25 -24.35 24.65
N THR A 401 -47.79 -23.27 24.06
CA THR A 401 -49.16 -22.78 24.26
C THR A 401 -50.17 -23.36 23.26
N GLY A 402 -49.74 -24.22 22.33
CA GLY A 402 -50.60 -24.80 21.29
C GLY A 402 -50.85 -23.88 20.08
N GLU A 403 -50.13 -22.77 19.96
CA GLU A 403 -50.21 -21.88 18.80
C GLU A 403 -49.46 -22.49 17.60
N TRP A 404 -50.10 -22.47 16.44
CA TRP A 404 -49.55 -22.93 15.18
C TRP A 404 -48.89 -21.79 14.40
N ILE A 405 -47.64 -21.99 13.98
CA ILE A 405 -46.92 -21.06 13.10
C ILE A 405 -46.51 -21.82 11.82
N GLU A 406 -47.12 -21.45 10.69
CA GLU A 406 -46.71 -21.92 9.36
C GLU A 406 -45.33 -21.33 8.97
N GLU A 407 -44.51 -22.11 8.30
CA GLU A 407 -43.22 -21.67 7.76
C GLU A 407 -43.40 -20.57 6.70
N LEU A 408 -42.58 -19.52 6.79
CA LEU A 408 -42.60 -18.42 5.82
C LEU A 408 -42.19 -18.94 4.43
N THR A 409 -43.10 -18.91 3.46
CA THR A 409 -42.85 -19.38 2.08
C THR A 409 -42.55 -18.26 1.08
N GLU A 410 -42.77 -16.99 1.43
CA GLU A 410 -42.44 -15.85 0.57
C GLU A 410 -40.97 -15.42 0.72
N LYS A 411 -40.30 -15.19 -0.42
CA LYS A 411 -38.95 -14.61 -0.46
C LYS A 411 -39.00 -13.09 -0.66
N PRO A 412 -38.05 -12.29 -0.10
CA PRO A 412 -37.96 -10.86 -0.39
C PRO A 412 -37.76 -10.58 -1.89
N GLN A 413 -38.44 -9.55 -2.41
CA GLN A 413 -38.37 -9.15 -3.82
C GLN A 413 -37.72 -7.77 -3.99
N HIS A 414 -37.23 -7.51 -5.21
CA HIS A 414 -36.58 -6.25 -5.60
C HIS A 414 -35.45 -5.81 -4.65
N VAL A 415 -34.65 -6.76 -4.16
CA VAL A 415 -33.46 -6.47 -3.35
C VAL A 415 -32.48 -5.64 -4.18
N THR A 416 -32.07 -4.52 -3.62
CA THR A 416 -31.16 -3.54 -4.21
C THR A 416 -30.13 -3.13 -3.16
N VAL A 417 -28.91 -2.82 -3.61
CA VAL A 417 -27.81 -2.40 -2.73
C VAL A 417 -27.23 -1.10 -3.26
N THR A 418 -27.13 -0.10 -2.39
CA THR A 418 -26.60 1.23 -2.69
C THR A 418 -25.34 1.47 -1.88
N VAL A 419 -24.20 1.66 -2.55
CA VAL A 419 -22.92 1.93 -1.88
C VAL A 419 -22.90 3.39 -1.42
N LEU A 420 -22.81 3.60 -0.10
CA LEU A 420 -22.79 4.93 0.50
C LEU A 420 -21.36 5.44 0.74
N SER A 421 -20.43 4.52 1.04
CA SER A 421 -19.02 4.83 1.23
C SER A 421 -18.14 3.62 0.91
N SER A 422 -16.83 3.76 1.01
CA SER A 422 -15.88 2.63 0.89
C SER A 422 -15.97 1.62 2.04
N THR A 423 -16.77 1.88 3.08
CA THR A 423 -16.97 0.98 4.25
C THR A 423 -18.44 0.70 4.57
N THR A 424 -19.40 1.31 3.87
CA THR A 424 -20.85 1.15 4.15
C THR A 424 -21.70 1.08 2.88
N ALA A 425 -22.74 0.24 2.92
CA ALA A 425 -23.76 0.16 1.89
C ALA A 425 -25.15 -0.04 2.52
N LEU A 426 -26.18 0.53 1.90
CA LEU A 426 -27.57 0.38 2.34
C LEU A 426 -28.30 -0.59 1.42
N THR A 427 -29.01 -1.54 2.03
CA THR A 427 -29.88 -2.51 1.34
C THR A 427 -31.33 -2.08 1.41
N SER A 428 -32.08 -2.33 0.34
CA SER A 428 -33.51 -2.02 0.23
C SER A 428 -34.25 -3.08 -0.59
N TRP A 429 -35.47 -3.41 -0.19
CA TRP A 429 -36.30 -4.45 -0.81
C TRP A 429 -37.78 -4.07 -0.71
N THR A 430 -38.64 -4.67 -1.53
CA THR A 430 -40.09 -4.53 -1.40
C THR A 430 -40.66 -5.70 -0.60
N ALA A 431 -41.30 -5.41 0.53
CA ALA A 431 -42.10 -6.37 1.27
C ALA A 431 -43.53 -6.43 0.73
N SER A 432 -44.10 -7.63 0.69
CA SER A 432 -45.54 -7.86 0.57
C SER A 432 -46.28 -7.22 1.76
N GLN A 433 -47.55 -6.85 1.55
CA GLN A 433 -48.35 -6.20 2.59
C GLN A 433 -48.72 -7.18 3.72
N GLU A 434 -49.05 -6.63 4.90
CA GLU A 434 -49.59 -7.33 6.07
C GLU A 434 -48.67 -8.28 6.87
N SER A 435 -47.69 -7.73 7.60
CA SER A 435 -47.44 -8.16 9.01
C SER A 435 -46.57 -7.16 9.79
N GLY A 436 -47.18 -6.43 10.73
CA GLY A 436 -46.52 -5.42 11.58
C GLY A 436 -45.66 -6.00 12.72
N GLY A 437 -44.86 -7.04 12.46
CA GLY A 437 -44.08 -7.73 13.49
C GLY A 437 -43.05 -8.76 13.00
N ASN A 438 -42.75 -8.82 11.70
CA ASN A 438 -41.71 -9.71 11.19
C ASN A 438 -40.33 -9.03 11.32
N GLY A 439 -39.35 -9.76 11.83
CA GLY A 439 -37.95 -9.37 11.74
C GLY A 439 -37.38 -9.68 10.34
N THR A 440 -36.23 -9.11 10.03
CA THR A 440 -35.48 -9.44 8.80
C THR A 440 -34.04 -9.79 9.15
N ILE A 441 -33.40 -10.61 8.32
CA ILE A 441 -31.98 -10.93 8.41
C ILE A 441 -31.35 -10.62 7.05
N VAL A 442 -30.30 -9.80 7.05
CA VAL A 442 -29.44 -9.54 5.89
C VAL A 442 -28.16 -10.34 6.10
N SER A 443 -27.94 -11.34 5.24
CA SER A 443 -26.68 -12.07 5.13
C SER A 443 -25.75 -11.35 4.14
N VAL A 444 -24.48 -11.23 4.53
CA VAL A 444 -23.42 -10.66 3.71
C VAL A 444 -22.23 -11.61 3.65
N VAL A 445 -21.80 -11.96 2.43
CA VAL A 445 -20.69 -12.89 2.17
C VAL A 445 -19.66 -12.25 1.23
N SER A 446 -18.38 -12.29 1.60
CA SER A 446 -17.28 -11.81 0.75
C SER A 446 -16.90 -12.84 -0.31
N LEU A 447 -17.04 -12.47 -1.60
CA LEU A 447 -16.63 -13.31 -2.73
C LEU A 447 -15.12 -13.22 -3.00
N THR A 448 -14.44 -12.19 -2.51
CA THR A 448 -13.00 -12.01 -2.77
C THR A 448 -12.13 -12.90 -1.89
N CYS A 449 -12.59 -13.28 -0.69
CA CYS A 449 -11.90 -14.25 0.17
C CYS A 449 -11.59 -15.56 -0.54
N GLN A 450 -12.53 -16.09 -1.33
CA GLN A 450 -12.36 -17.34 -2.10
C GLN A 450 -11.28 -17.26 -3.20
N LYS A 451 -10.87 -16.04 -3.59
CA LYS A 451 -9.82 -15.80 -4.61
C LYS A 451 -8.43 -15.56 -3.98
N GLN A 452 -8.32 -15.40 -2.67
CA GLN A 452 -7.05 -15.15 -1.97
C GLN A 452 -6.43 -16.46 -1.45
N LYS A 453 -5.09 -16.53 -1.44
CA LYS A 453 -4.38 -17.67 -0.82
C LYS A 453 -4.20 -17.43 0.67
N GLU A 454 -4.24 -18.51 1.46
CA GLU A 454 -4.17 -18.47 2.93
C GLU A 454 -2.89 -17.81 3.49
N SER A 455 -1.82 -17.77 2.70
CA SER A 455 -0.56 -17.06 3.01
C SER A 455 -0.61 -15.53 2.80
N GLN A 456 -1.72 -14.97 2.31
CA GLN A 456 -1.88 -13.54 2.00
C GLN A 456 -2.72 -12.78 3.05
N ARG A 457 -2.76 -13.27 4.28
CA ARG A 457 -3.66 -12.83 5.37
C ARG A 457 -3.83 -11.30 5.47
N LEU A 458 -5.01 -10.82 5.08
CA LEU A 458 -5.75 -9.91 5.95
C LEU A 458 -6.50 -10.75 7.01
N GLU A 459 -7.07 -10.09 8.00
CA GLU A 459 -7.69 -10.70 9.19
C GLU A 459 -8.86 -11.64 8.88
N LYS A 460 -9.13 -12.62 9.77
CA LYS A 460 -10.27 -13.56 9.60
C LYS A 460 -11.65 -12.87 9.51
N HIS A 461 -11.78 -11.65 10.02
CA HIS A 461 -13.05 -10.97 10.31
C HIS A 461 -13.92 -10.61 9.08
N TYR A 462 -13.36 -10.53 7.87
CA TYR A 462 -14.13 -10.16 6.66
C TYR A 462 -14.51 -11.34 5.75
N CYS A 463 -14.19 -12.58 6.16
CA CYS A 463 -14.47 -13.80 5.40
C CYS A 463 -15.54 -14.70 6.03
N THR A 464 -16.06 -14.33 7.21
CA THR A 464 -17.25 -14.94 7.82
C THR A 464 -18.52 -14.39 7.17
N GLU A 465 -19.55 -15.22 7.06
CA GLU A 465 -20.90 -14.76 6.75
C GLU A 465 -21.44 -13.94 7.93
N VAL A 466 -21.87 -12.70 7.68
CA VAL A 466 -22.41 -11.80 8.70
C VAL A 466 -23.91 -11.68 8.52
N ASN A 467 -24.66 -12.18 9.51
CA ASN A 467 -26.11 -12.08 9.59
C ASN A 467 -26.49 -10.92 10.52
N SER A 468 -26.99 -9.82 9.94
CA SER A 468 -27.47 -8.65 10.69
C SER A 468 -28.98 -8.49 10.58
N SER A 469 -29.62 -7.88 11.58
CA SER A 469 -31.00 -7.38 11.47
C SER A 469 -31.10 -5.97 10.88
N SER A 470 -29.97 -5.30 10.61
CA SER A 470 -29.92 -3.98 9.98
C SER A 470 -29.97 -4.05 8.46
N SER A 471 -30.66 -3.10 7.82
CA SER A 471 -30.56 -2.86 6.37
C SER A 471 -29.27 -2.14 5.96
N LEU A 472 -28.63 -1.44 6.90
CA LEU A 472 -27.29 -0.88 6.75
C LEU A 472 -26.24 -1.98 6.95
N ILE A 473 -25.36 -2.15 5.96
CA ILE A 473 -24.16 -2.98 6.03
C ILE A 473 -22.97 -2.09 6.34
N GLU A 474 -22.25 -2.41 7.40
CA GLU A 474 -21.03 -1.73 7.84
C GLU A 474 -19.78 -2.62 7.68
N ASN A 475 -18.61 -2.08 7.99
CA ASN A 475 -17.32 -2.79 7.96
C ASN A 475 -16.95 -3.43 6.61
N LEU A 476 -17.42 -2.86 5.50
CA LEU A 476 -17.01 -3.29 4.15
C LEU A 476 -15.54 -2.95 3.89
N VAL A 477 -14.84 -3.85 3.19
CA VAL A 477 -13.42 -3.71 2.84
C VAL A 477 -13.27 -3.09 1.44
N PRO A 478 -12.47 -2.01 1.28
CA PRO A 478 -12.29 -1.39 -0.03
C PRO A 478 -11.69 -2.33 -1.08
N GLY A 479 -12.19 -2.26 -2.32
CA GLY A 479 -11.74 -3.13 -3.42
C GLY A 479 -12.24 -4.58 -3.38
N ALA A 480 -12.92 -4.99 -2.30
CA ALA A 480 -13.57 -6.30 -2.21
C ALA A 480 -14.94 -6.32 -2.91
N GLN A 481 -15.38 -7.54 -3.21
CA GLN A 481 -16.63 -7.88 -3.88
C GLN A 481 -17.50 -8.72 -2.95
N TYR A 482 -18.75 -8.32 -2.78
CA TYR A 482 -19.70 -8.89 -1.84
C TYR A 482 -20.91 -9.50 -2.54
N ARG A 483 -21.51 -10.51 -1.90
CA ARG A 483 -22.84 -11.04 -2.19
C ARG A 483 -23.74 -10.76 -0.99
N VAL A 484 -24.96 -10.29 -1.25
CA VAL A 484 -25.99 -10.01 -0.24
C VAL A 484 -27.21 -10.87 -0.52
N VAL A 485 -27.79 -11.41 0.55
CA VAL A 485 -29.04 -12.19 0.54
C VAL A 485 -29.90 -11.73 1.71
N VAL A 486 -31.20 -11.55 1.50
CA VAL A 486 -32.15 -11.12 2.54
C VAL A 486 -33.12 -12.26 2.85
N TYR A 487 -33.43 -12.42 4.14
CA TYR A 487 -34.37 -13.40 4.68
C TYR A 487 -35.42 -12.70 5.55
N LEU A 488 -36.64 -13.25 5.58
CA LEU A 488 -37.70 -12.84 6.49
C LEU A 488 -37.69 -13.72 7.75
N ARG A 489 -38.03 -13.18 8.92
CA ARG A 489 -38.10 -13.93 10.19
C ARG A 489 -39.41 -13.67 10.92
N LYS A 490 -40.08 -14.73 11.37
CA LYS A 490 -41.32 -14.65 12.17
C LYS A 490 -41.18 -15.60 13.36
N GLY A 491 -40.93 -15.02 14.53
CA GLY A 491 -40.59 -15.78 15.75
C GLY A 491 -39.27 -16.56 15.58
N PRO A 492 -39.26 -17.89 15.83
CA PRO A 492 -38.08 -18.73 15.62
C PRO A 492 -37.85 -19.09 14.14
N LEU A 493 -38.85 -18.97 13.27
CA LEU A 493 -38.77 -19.42 11.88
C LEU A 493 -38.18 -18.35 10.94
N VAL A 494 -37.37 -18.80 9.99
CA VAL A 494 -36.72 -17.98 8.94
C VAL A 494 -37.18 -18.47 7.57
N GLY A 495 -37.66 -17.57 6.72
CA GLY A 495 -38.16 -17.86 5.38
C GLY A 495 -37.07 -17.98 4.31
N PRO A 496 -37.42 -18.27 3.04
CA PRO A 496 -36.47 -18.50 1.98
C PRO A 496 -35.62 -17.26 1.62
N PRO A 497 -34.38 -17.47 1.13
CA PRO A 497 -33.50 -16.40 0.71
C PRO A 497 -34.03 -15.64 -0.51
N SER A 498 -33.74 -14.34 -0.56
CA SER A 498 -33.86 -13.53 -1.77
C SER A 498 -32.94 -14.00 -2.89
N ASP A 499 -33.17 -13.49 -4.11
CA ASP A 499 -32.18 -13.62 -5.18
C ASP A 499 -30.89 -12.87 -4.80
N PRO A 500 -29.69 -13.43 -5.05
CA PRO A 500 -28.44 -12.90 -4.53
C PRO A 500 -27.93 -11.70 -5.35
N VAL A 501 -27.76 -10.55 -4.71
CA VAL A 501 -27.20 -9.35 -5.34
C VAL A 501 -25.69 -9.28 -5.11
N THR A 502 -24.91 -8.98 -6.15
CA THR A 502 -23.46 -8.80 -6.05
C THR A 502 -23.03 -7.38 -6.38
N PHE A 503 -22.07 -6.84 -5.63
CA PHE A 503 -21.48 -5.51 -5.88
C PHE A 503 -20.00 -5.49 -5.47
N SER A 504 -19.26 -4.50 -5.98
CA SER A 504 -17.84 -4.31 -5.66
C SER A 504 -17.61 -2.91 -5.11
N ILE A 505 -16.76 -2.77 -4.10
CA ILE A 505 -16.30 -1.47 -3.59
C ILE A 505 -15.09 -1.00 -4.42
N VAL A 506 -15.01 0.29 -4.73
CA VAL A 506 -13.83 0.90 -5.38
C VAL A 506 -12.62 0.81 -4.43
N PRO A 507 -11.41 0.42 -4.90
CA PRO A 507 -10.25 0.33 -4.02
C PRO A 507 -9.80 1.74 -3.58
N THR A 508 -9.05 1.85 -2.48
CA THR A 508 -8.65 3.15 -1.89
C THR A 508 -7.46 3.83 -2.58
N GLY A 509 -6.89 3.21 -3.63
CA GLY A 509 -5.72 3.70 -4.34
C GLY A 509 -4.40 3.47 -3.59
N ILE A 510 -3.28 3.67 -4.27
CA ILE A 510 -1.96 3.55 -3.66
C ILE A 510 -1.65 4.72 -2.72
N LYS A 511 -0.66 4.53 -1.85
CA LYS A 511 -0.08 5.57 -1.01
C LYS A 511 1.39 5.78 -1.35
N ASP A 512 1.89 6.96 -1.01
CA ASP A 512 3.32 7.27 -0.97
C ASP A 512 4.08 6.92 -2.26
N LEU A 513 3.53 7.30 -3.43
CA LEU A 513 4.22 7.15 -4.71
C LEU A 513 5.48 8.01 -4.71
N THR A 514 6.63 7.35 -4.64
CA THR A 514 7.96 7.94 -4.60
C THR A 514 8.74 7.53 -5.85
N LEU A 515 9.66 8.39 -6.28
CA LEU A 515 10.53 8.16 -7.43
C LEU A 515 11.98 8.40 -7.01
N TYR A 516 12.82 7.38 -7.21
CA TYR A 516 14.26 7.42 -6.96
C TYR A 516 15.00 7.51 -8.30
N PRO A 517 15.71 8.60 -8.60
CA PRO A 517 16.49 8.71 -9.83
C PRO A 517 17.73 7.82 -9.76
N LEU A 518 17.94 6.97 -10.78
CA LEU A 518 19.17 6.16 -10.90
C LEU A 518 20.20 6.80 -11.85
N GLY A 519 19.78 7.73 -12.70
CA GLY A 519 20.66 8.38 -13.69
C GLY A 519 19.87 9.10 -14.78
N PRO A 520 20.51 9.42 -15.92
CA PRO A 520 19.87 10.14 -17.03
C PRO A 520 18.81 9.32 -17.78
N THR A 521 18.85 7.98 -17.69
CA THR A 521 18.02 7.07 -18.49
C THR A 521 17.18 6.07 -17.68
N ALA A 522 17.20 6.15 -16.34
CA ALA A 522 16.51 5.20 -15.47
C ALA A 522 16.07 5.79 -14.12
N VAL A 523 14.94 5.29 -13.62
CA VAL A 523 14.36 5.60 -12.30
C VAL A 523 13.80 4.34 -11.64
N VAL A 524 13.53 4.39 -10.34
CA VAL A 524 12.71 3.41 -9.63
C VAL A 524 11.48 4.12 -9.08
N LEU A 525 10.29 3.68 -9.47
CA LEU A 525 9.05 4.01 -8.77
C LEU A 525 8.89 3.06 -7.58
N SER A 526 8.42 3.57 -6.46
CA SER A 526 8.04 2.78 -5.28
C SER A 526 6.78 3.34 -4.64
N TRP A 527 5.87 2.48 -4.20
CA TRP A 527 4.60 2.88 -3.58
C TRP A 527 4.16 1.89 -2.51
N ASN A 528 3.38 2.39 -1.56
CA ASN A 528 2.79 1.60 -0.49
C ASN A 528 1.34 1.23 -0.82
N ARG A 529 0.94 0.00 -0.48
CA ARG A 529 -0.46 -0.43 -0.54
C ARG A 529 -1.21 0.01 0.72
N PRO A 530 -2.51 0.33 0.62
CA PRO A 530 -3.34 0.51 1.80
C PRO A 530 -3.40 -0.82 2.58
N PHE A 531 -3.25 -0.75 3.91
CA PHE A 531 -3.39 -1.91 4.80
C PHE A 531 -4.79 -2.54 4.70
N LEU A 532 -5.82 -1.70 4.65
CA LEU A 532 -7.22 -2.08 4.50
C LEU A 532 -7.66 -1.90 3.04
N GLY A 533 -7.53 -2.97 2.25
CA GLY A 533 -8.04 -3.05 0.88
C GLY A 533 -7.57 -4.29 0.12
N VAL A 534 -8.42 -4.81 -0.76
CA VAL A 534 -8.14 -6.00 -1.60
C VAL A 534 -8.17 -5.61 -3.08
N PHE A 535 -7.28 -6.20 -3.89
CA PHE A 535 -7.12 -5.85 -5.31
C PHE A 535 -6.48 -7.00 -6.10
N ARG A 536 -6.49 -6.89 -7.43
CA ARG A 536 -5.99 -7.88 -8.40
C ARG A 536 -4.58 -7.58 -8.87
N LYS A 537 -4.36 -6.36 -9.35
CA LYS A 537 -3.09 -5.90 -9.94
C LYS A 537 -2.91 -4.39 -9.74
N TYR A 538 -1.66 -3.96 -9.76
CA TYR A 538 -1.28 -2.60 -10.11
C TYR A 538 -1.13 -2.48 -11.62
N VAL A 539 -1.45 -1.33 -12.17
CA VAL A 539 -1.11 -0.95 -13.55
C VAL A 539 -0.24 0.31 -13.48
N VAL A 540 0.96 0.23 -14.05
CA VAL A 540 1.96 1.30 -14.07
C VAL A 540 2.00 1.91 -15.47
N GLU A 541 1.75 3.21 -15.54
CA GLU A 541 1.64 3.96 -16.79
C GLU A 541 2.58 5.16 -16.80
N MET A 542 3.07 5.53 -17.98
CA MET A 542 3.87 6.74 -18.18
C MET A 542 3.26 7.65 -19.25
N PHE A 543 3.33 8.95 -19.00
CA PHE A 543 3.00 10.02 -19.93
C PHE A 543 4.26 10.83 -20.21
N TYR A 544 4.60 10.95 -21.49
CA TYR A 544 5.73 11.72 -21.99
C TYR A 544 5.47 12.14 -23.42
N PHE A 545 6.21 13.12 -23.93
CA PHE A 545 6.22 13.42 -25.36
C PHE A 545 7.11 12.41 -26.08
N ASN A 546 6.49 11.60 -26.95
CA ASN A 546 7.18 10.57 -27.72
C ASN A 546 7.63 11.15 -29.08
N PRO A 547 8.95 11.33 -29.31
CA PRO A 547 9.45 11.92 -30.56
C PRO A 547 9.19 11.05 -31.79
N SER A 548 8.88 9.76 -31.61
CA SER A 548 8.57 8.83 -32.70
C SER A 548 7.19 9.06 -33.31
N THR A 549 6.22 9.52 -32.49
CA THR A 549 4.82 9.71 -32.87
C THR A 549 4.39 11.18 -32.88
N MET A 550 5.22 12.07 -32.33
CA MET A 550 4.93 13.49 -32.10
C MET A 550 3.67 13.72 -31.22
N THR A 551 3.33 12.74 -30.38
CA THR A 551 2.19 12.79 -29.46
C THR A 551 2.64 12.66 -27.99
N SER A 552 1.76 13.07 -27.08
CA SER A 552 1.91 12.82 -25.65
C SER A 552 0.65 12.17 -25.10
N GLU A 553 0.75 10.89 -24.73
CA GLU A 553 -0.37 10.06 -24.28
C GLU A 553 0.05 9.19 -23.09
N TRP A 554 -0.94 8.65 -22.36
CA TRP A 554 -0.67 7.68 -21.29
C TRP A 554 -0.44 6.30 -21.90
N THR A 555 0.69 5.69 -21.55
CA THR A 555 1.11 4.37 -22.06
C THR A 555 1.35 3.40 -20.91
N THR A 556 0.70 2.24 -20.94
CA THR A 556 0.93 1.16 -19.96
C THR A 556 2.31 0.54 -20.15
N TYR A 557 3.11 0.53 -19.09
CA TYR A 557 4.48 0.01 -19.11
C TYR A 557 4.61 -1.33 -18.38
N TYR A 558 3.90 -1.51 -17.26
CA TYR A 558 3.84 -2.79 -16.53
C TYR A 558 2.48 -3.04 -15.90
N GLU A 559 2.05 -4.31 -15.91
CA GLU A 559 1.05 -4.84 -14.98
C GLU A 559 1.75 -5.69 -13.91
N ILE A 560 1.42 -5.47 -12.64
CA ILE A 560 2.05 -6.15 -11.50
C ILE A 560 0.96 -6.78 -10.65
N ALA A 561 0.90 -8.11 -10.58
CA ALA A 561 -0.07 -8.83 -9.76
C ALA A 561 0.06 -8.46 -8.27
N ALA A 562 -1.03 -8.51 -7.51
CA ALA A 562 -1.05 -8.15 -6.09
C ALA A 562 -0.07 -8.98 -5.25
N THR A 563 0.96 -8.33 -4.71
CA THR A 563 1.99 -8.93 -3.85
C THR A 563 1.60 -8.88 -2.37
N ILE A 564 2.20 -9.76 -1.56
CA ILE A 564 2.04 -9.76 -0.10
C ILE A 564 2.69 -8.51 0.52
N SER A 565 3.80 -8.03 -0.08
CA SER A 565 4.57 -6.88 0.39
C SER A 565 3.71 -5.62 0.56
N LEU A 566 3.98 -4.86 1.62
CA LEU A 566 3.30 -3.57 1.85
C LEU A 566 3.78 -2.50 0.87
N THR A 567 5.06 -2.53 0.50
CA THR A 567 5.64 -1.70 -0.55
C THR A 567 5.80 -2.53 -1.83
N ALA A 568 5.57 -1.92 -2.98
CA ALA A 568 5.91 -2.45 -4.29
C ALA A 568 6.79 -1.42 -5.03
N SER A 569 7.74 -1.89 -5.84
CA SER A 569 8.67 -1.01 -6.55
C SER A 569 9.02 -1.58 -7.92
N VAL A 570 9.15 -0.72 -8.93
CA VAL A 570 9.54 -1.11 -10.28
C VAL A 570 10.61 -0.18 -10.86
N ARG A 571 11.62 -0.76 -11.49
CA ARG A 571 12.66 -0.02 -12.21
C ARG A 571 12.16 0.26 -13.63
N ILE A 572 12.17 1.53 -14.01
CA ILE A 572 11.90 1.99 -15.37
C ILE A 572 13.23 2.38 -16.00
N ALA A 573 13.48 1.91 -17.22
CA ALA A 573 14.73 2.12 -17.96
C ALA A 573 14.42 2.60 -19.39
N ASN A 574 15.48 2.98 -20.12
CA ASN A 574 15.43 3.52 -21.48
C ASN A 574 14.65 4.86 -21.59
N LEU A 575 14.68 5.66 -20.52
CA LEU A 575 14.17 7.03 -20.55
C LEU A 575 15.12 7.96 -21.33
N LEU A 576 14.58 9.00 -21.94
CA LEU A 576 15.34 10.06 -22.60
C LEU A 576 15.95 11.01 -21.55
N PRO A 577 17.20 11.51 -21.74
CA PRO A 577 17.85 12.44 -20.82
C PRO A 577 17.31 13.87 -20.92
N ALA A 578 17.32 14.61 -19.80
CA ALA A 578 16.77 15.97 -19.70
C ALA A 578 15.34 16.10 -20.29
N TRP A 579 14.49 15.10 -20.06
CA TRP A 579 13.13 14.98 -20.60
C TRP A 579 12.10 14.94 -19.47
N TYR A 580 10.87 15.37 -19.76
CA TYR A 580 9.77 15.38 -18.79
C TYR A 580 8.96 14.07 -18.88
N TYR A 581 8.74 13.44 -17.74
CA TYR A 581 7.88 12.27 -17.56
C TYR A 581 6.88 12.53 -16.44
N ASN A 582 5.67 12.00 -16.58
CA ASN A 582 4.69 11.87 -15.51
C ASN A 582 4.30 10.39 -15.39
N PHE A 583 4.30 9.84 -14.19
CA PHE A 583 4.02 8.42 -13.94
C PHE A 583 2.73 8.27 -13.12
N ARG A 584 1.89 7.31 -13.49
CA ARG A 584 0.63 6.96 -12.81
C ARG A 584 0.70 5.50 -12.36
N VAL A 585 0.16 5.20 -11.18
CA VAL A 585 0.03 3.81 -10.70
C VAL A 585 -1.36 3.58 -10.11
N THR A 586 -2.21 2.84 -10.82
CA THR A 586 -3.58 2.53 -10.41
C THR A 586 -3.69 1.13 -9.80
N MET A 587 -4.73 0.91 -8.99
CA MET A 587 -5.11 -0.41 -8.43
C MET A 587 -6.42 -0.87 -9.05
N VAL A 588 -6.48 -2.14 -9.46
CA VAL A 588 -7.64 -2.76 -10.16
C VAL A 588 -8.24 -3.88 -9.31
N THR A 589 -9.57 -4.01 -9.28
CA THR A 589 -10.29 -5.04 -8.48
C THR A 589 -10.40 -6.42 -9.16
N TRP A 590 -11.07 -7.36 -8.49
CA TRP A 590 -11.42 -8.71 -8.98
C TRP A 590 -12.86 -8.85 -9.49
N GLY A 591 -13.58 -7.74 -9.65
CA GLY A 591 -14.97 -7.71 -10.09
C GLY A 591 -15.12 -7.55 -11.60
N ASP A 592 -16.32 -7.85 -12.10
CA ASP A 592 -16.73 -7.65 -13.49
C ASP A 592 -17.89 -6.63 -13.51
N PRO A 593 -17.75 -5.46 -14.15
CA PRO A 593 -16.54 -4.93 -14.79
C PRO A 593 -15.42 -4.60 -13.79
N GLU A 594 -14.16 -4.59 -14.26
CA GLU A 594 -13.02 -4.18 -13.45
C GLU A 594 -13.15 -2.71 -13.03
N LEU A 595 -12.93 -2.43 -11.74
CA LEU A 595 -12.89 -1.07 -11.21
C LEU A 595 -11.45 -0.68 -10.89
N SER A 596 -10.99 0.42 -11.47
CA SER A 596 -9.73 1.08 -11.11
C SER A 596 -9.96 2.27 -10.17
N CYS A 597 -8.96 2.63 -9.38
CA CYS A 597 -9.02 3.80 -8.49
C CYS A 597 -8.16 4.98 -8.97
N CYS A 598 -8.79 6.17 -8.94
CA CYS A 598 -8.27 7.54 -8.93
C CYS A 598 -6.91 7.85 -9.59
N ASP A 599 -6.97 8.74 -10.61
CA ASP A 599 -5.84 9.42 -11.26
C ASP A 599 -4.98 10.32 -10.35
N SER A 600 -5.32 10.47 -9.07
CA SER A 600 -4.57 11.29 -8.10
C SER A 600 -3.18 10.74 -7.77
N SER A 601 -2.90 9.49 -8.15
CA SER A 601 -1.63 8.78 -7.93
C SER A 601 -0.58 9.10 -9.01
N THR A 602 -0.35 10.39 -9.28
CA THR A 602 0.60 10.85 -10.30
C THR A 602 1.87 11.49 -9.70
N ILE A 603 3.03 11.24 -10.33
CA ILE A 603 4.31 11.88 -9.97
C ILE A 603 5.09 12.35 -11.21
N SER A 604 5.43 13.63 -11.24
CA SER A 604 6.20 14.24 -12.32
C SER A 604 7.70 14.33 -12.01
N PHE A 605 8.51 14.02 -13.01
CA PHE A 605 9.96 13.95 -12.91
C PHE A 605 10.63 14.42 -14.21
N ILE A 606 11.81 15.03 -14.07
CA ILE A 606 12.68 15.42 -15.18
C ILE A 606 13.97 14.62 -15.03
N THR A 607 14.31 13.84 -16.05
CA THR A 607 15.54 13.04 -16.05
C THR A 607 16.79 13.91 -15.98
N ALA A 608 17.85 13.37 -15.37
CA ALA A 608 19.14 14.05 -15.33
C ALA A 608 19.68 14.27 -16.76
N PRO A 609 20.44 15.34 -17.01
CA PRO A 609 21.17 15.49 -18.27
C PRO A 609 22.31 14.49 -18.37
N VAL A 610 22.78 14.22 -19.60
CA VAL A 610 24.04 13.49 -19.83
C VAL A 610 25.23 14.39 -19.42
N ALA A 611 26.38 13.82 -19.10
CA ALA A 611 27.60 14.61 -18.94
C ALA A 611 28.01 15.17 -20.33
N PRO A 612 28.25 16.47 -20.49
CA PRO A 612 28.80 17.02 -21.73
C PRO A 612 30.28 16.65 -21.87
N GLU A 613 30.80 16.65 -23.09
CA GLU A 613 32.20 16.31 -23.39
C GLU A 613 32.94 17.52 -23.96
N ILE A 614 34.09 17.89 -23.40
CA ILE A 614 34.85 19.08 -23.84
C ILE A 614 35.66 18.71 -25.08
N THR A 615 35.42 19.39 -26.19
CA THR A 615 35.96 19.03 -27.52
C THR A 615 37.18 19.86 -27.92
N SER A 616 37.24 21.14 -27.57
CA SER A 616 38.45 21.95 -27.74
C SER A 616 38.60 23.03 -26.67
N VAL A 617 39.84 23.39 -26.38
CA VAL A 617 40.19 24.52 -25.52
C VAL A 617 41.37 25.29 -26.13
N GLU A 618 41.20 26.59 -26.34
CA GLU A 618 42.16 27.47 -27.01
C GLU A 618 42.38 28.74 -26.18
N TYR A 619 43.63 29.22 -26.06
CA TYR A 619 43.95 30.44 -25.31
C TYR A 619 44.57 31.49 -26.23
N TYR A 620 43.94 32.66 -26.34
CA TYR A 620 44.41 33.76 -27.18
C TYR A 620 43.94 35.12 -26.65
N ASN A 621 44.76 36.17 -26.77
CA ASN A 621 44.47 37.53 -26.29
C ASN A 621 43.91 37.59 -24.85
N HIS A 622 44.52 36.84 -23.93
CA HIS A 622 44.11 36.70 -22.51
C HIS A 622 42.70 36.14 -22.27
N LEU A 623 42.12 35.49 -23.28
CA LEU A 623 40.82 34.82 -23.23
C LEU A 623 40.97 33.34 -23.54
N LEU A 624 40.31 32.50 -22.75
CA LEU A 624 40.20 31.07 -22.95
C LEU A 624 38.87 30.74 -23.62
N TYR A 625 38.92 30.19 -24.82
CA TYR A 625 37.79 29.66 -25.57
C TYR A 625 37.64 28.17 -25.22
N VAL A 626 36.42 27.74 -24.91
CA VAL A 626 36.08 26.36 -24.54
C VAL A 626 34.89 25.92 -25.38
N THR A 627 34.98 24.75 -26.02
CA THR A 627 33.90 24.15 -26.81
C THR A 627 33.54 22.77 -26.26
N TRP A 628 32.28 22.35 -26.39
CA TRP A 628 31.83 21.03 -25.94
C TRP A 628 30.72 20.46 -26.84
N THR A 629 30.45 19.17 -26.69
CA THR A 629 29.31 18.45 -27.26
C THR A 629 28.39 17.92 -26.16
N TYR A 630 27.17 17.55 -26.54
CA TYR A 630 26.17 16.96 -25.63
C TYR A 630 25.19 16.10 -26.42
N GLY A 631 25.08 14.82 -26.04
CA GLY A 631 24.40 13.83 -26.88
C GLY A 631 25.24 13.47 -28.11
N GLY A 632 24.65 12.68 -29.01
CA GLY A 632 25.24 12.41 -30.33
C GLY A 632 25.07 13.59 -31.30
N ASP A 633 25.63 13.45 -32.50
CA ASP A 633 25.60 14.48 -33.54
C ASP A 633 24.19 15.03 -33.81
N GLY A 634 24.02 16.33 -33.61
CA GLY A 634 22.77 17.03 -33.90
C GLY A 634 21.62 16.81 -32.91
N ALA A 635 21.90 16.46 -31.64
CA ALA A 635 20.88 16.29 -30.60
C ALA A 635 19.94 17.52 -30.46
N ASP A 636 18.68 17.38 -30.89
CA ASP A 636 17.69 18.45 -30.81
C ASP A 636 17.23 18.71 -29.35
N LEU A 637 17.42 19.95 -28.90
CA LEU A 637 17.06 20.42 -27.56
C LEU A 637 15.67 21.09 -27.51
N SER A 638 14.92 21.12 -28.62
CA SER A 638 13.59 21.75 -28.74
C SER A 638 12.65 21.40 -27.59
N HIS A 639 12.39 20.11 -27.38
CA HIS A 639 11.52 19.56 -26.33
C HIS A 639 12.26 19.23 -25.02
N SER A 640 13.57 19.47 -24.94
CA SER A 640 14.37 19.19 -23.74
C SER A 640 14.13 20.22 -22.63
N ARG A 641 14.15 19.75 -21.38
CA ARG A 641 14.11 20.53 -20.12
C ARG A 641 15.50 21.03 -19.67
N MET A 642 16.45 21.03 -20.59
CA MET A 642 17.75 21.71 -20.44
C MET A 642 17.54 23.23 -20.24
N LEU A 643 18.18 23.81 -19.23
CA LEU A 643 18.08 25.25 -18.92
C LEU A 643 19.29 26.02 -19.45
N HIS A 644 20.49 25.63 -19.01
CA HIS A 644 21.74 26.33 -19.33
C HIS A 644 22.96 25.41 -19.09
N TRP A 645 24.11 25.83 -19.59
CA TRP A 645 25.42 25.27 -19.24
C TRP A 645 26.07 26.12 -18.14
N MET A 646 26.92 25.51 -17.32
CA MET A 646 27.76 26.20 -16.35
C MET A 646 29.20 25.72 -16.53
N VAL A 647 30.06 26.58 -17.07
CA VAL A 647 31.50 26.33 -17.23
C VAL A 647 32.22 26.82 -15.98
N ILE A 648 33.07 25.97 -15.42
CA ILE A 648 33.82 26.22 -14.19
C ILE A 648 35.31 26.05 -14.48
N ALA A 649 36.11 27.02 -14.09
CA ALA A 649 37.58 26.97 -14.09
C ALA A 649 38.07 27.04 -12.63
N GLU A 650 38.83 26.05 -12.20
CA GLU A 650 39.30 25.91 -10.82
C GLU A 650 40.83 25.82 -10.77
N GLY A 651 41.47 26.95 -10.51
CA GLY A 651 42.89 27.07 -10.16
C GLY A 651 43.04 27.70 -8.77
N LYS A 652 44.08 28.50 -8.51
CA LYS A 652 44.21 29.30 -7.27
C LYS A 652 43.01 30.26 -7.06
N LYS A 653 42.27 30.58 -8.13
CA LYS A 653 40.97 31.27 -8.09
C LYS A 653 39.92 30.46 -8.86
N LYS A 654 38.73 30.26 -8.27
CA LYS A 654 37.60 29.57 -8.91
C LYS A 654 36.69 30.55 -9.66
N ILE A 655 36.57 30.38 -10.97
CA ILE A 655 35.79 31.22 -11.88
C ILE A 655 34.62 30.38 -12.45
N LYS A 656 33.44 30.99 -12.59
CA LYS A 656 32.23 30.34 -13.13
C LYS A 656 31.59 31.23 -14.19
N LYS A 657 31.08 30.64 -15.27
CA LYS A 657 30.28 31.32 -16.31
C LYS A 657 29.07 30.49 -16.69
N SER A 658 27.89 31.11 -16.71
CA SER A 658 26.67 30.51 -17.29
C SER A 658 26.58 30.81 -18.79
N VAL A 659 26.10 29.85 -19.57
CA VAL A 659 25.92 29.95 -21.03
C VAL A 659 24.57 29.37 -21.42
N THR A 660 23.86 30.02 -22.35
CA THR A 660 22.51 29.60 -22.78
C THR A 660 22.50 28.22 -23.45
N ARG A 661 21.42 27.44 -23.24
CA ARG A 661 21.37 26.03 -23.67
C ARG A 661 21.67 25.78 -25.16
N ASN A 662 21.35 26.73 -26.03
CA ASN A 662 21.56 26.64 -27.49
C ASN A 662 23.02 26.89 -27.91
N VAL A 663 23.93 27.23 -26.99
CA VAL A 663 25.31 27.62 -27.30
C VAL A 663 26.28 26.70 -26.56
N MET A 664 26.99 25.85 -27.30
CA MET A 664 27.97 24.89 -26.76
C MET A 664 29.41 25.44 -26.74
N THR A 665 29.55 26.76 -26.60
CA THR A 665 30.85 27.44 -26.55
C THR A 665 30.88 28.51 -25.46
N ALA A 666 32.04 28.70 -24.84
CA ALA A 666 32.27 29.71 -23.81
C ALA A 666 33.58 30.45 -24.03
N VAL A 667 33.64 31.65 -23.47
CA VAL A 667 34.86 32.47 -23.39
C VAL A 667 35.06 32.91 -21.95
N LEU A 668 36.19 32.57 -21.36
CA LEU A 668 36.57 32.89 -19.97
C LEU A 668 37.77 33.83 -19.97
N SER A 669 37.75 34.86 -19.13
CA SER A 669 38.96 35.60 -18.80
C SER A 669 39.56 34.97 -17.54
N LEU A 670 40.77 34.42 -17.67
CA LEU A 670 41.46 33.69 -16.61
C LEU A 670 42.82 34.36 -16.36
N PRO A 671 43.22 34.58 -15.09
CA PRO A 671 44.56 35.05 -14.75
C PRO A 671 45.67 34.17 -15.36
N PRO A 672 46.64 34.74 -16.09
CA PRO A 672 47.78 33.99 -16.62
C PRO A 672 48.72 33.50 -15.50
N GLY A 673 49.50 32.46 -15.79
CA GLY A 673 50.46 31.84 -14.87
C GLY A 673 49.92 30.74 -13.95
N ASP A 674 48.60 30.50 -13.94
CA ASP A 674 47.93 29.52 -13.06
C ASP A 674 47.51 28.24 -13.84
N ILE A 675 47.22 27.16 -13.11
CA ILE A 675 46.75 25.89 -13.68
C ILE A 675 45.26 25.73 -13.35
N TYR A 676 44.42 25.69 -14.37
CA TYR A 676 42.98 25.59 -14.24
C TYR A 676 42.49 24.17 -14.54
N ASN A 677 41.72 23.61 -13.62
CA ASN A 677 40.84 22.48 -13.88
C ASN A 677 39.52 23.01 -14.48
N LEU A 678 39.25 22.68 -15.75
CA LEU A 678 38.06 23.07 -16.50
C LEU A 678 37.01 21.97 -16.47
N SER A 679 35.76 22.35 -16.22
CA SER A 679 34.61 21.45 -16.35
C SER A 679 33.38 22.19 -16.88
N VAL A 680 32.57 21.49 -17.67
CA VAL A 680 31.28 21.97 -18.18
C VAL A 680 30.17 21.19 -17.50
N THR A 681 29.23 21.89 -16.88
CA THR A 681 28.07 21.29 -16.21
C THR A 681 26.80 21.56 -17.00
N ALA A 682 26.08 20.51 -17.39
CA ALA A 682 24.74 20.58 -17.93
C ALA A 682 23.72 20.74 -16.79
N CYS A 683 22.79 21.70 -16.88
CA CYS A 683 21.82 22.01 -15.82
C CYS A 683 20.36 21.94 -16.31
N THR A 684 19.52 21.21 -15.57
CA THR A 684 18.03 21.22 -15.66
C THR A 684 17.43 21.81 -14.38
N GLU A 685 16.10 21.92 -14.32
CA GLU A 685 15.37 22.46 -13.15
C GLU A 685 15.63 21.73 -11.81
N ARG A 686 16.00 20.44 -11.86
CA ARG A 686 16.12 19.57 -10.67
C ARG A 686 17.42 18.77 -10.59
N GLY A 687 18.34 18.92 -11.55
CA GLY A 687 19.57 18.13 -11.59
C GLY A 687 20.63 18.71 -12.51
N SER A 688 21.85 18.27 -12.30
CA SER A 688 23.01 18.68 -13.09
C SER A 688 24.01 17.55 -13.27
N ASN A 689 24.70 17.52 -14.39
CA ASN A 689 25.72 16.52 -14.69
C ASN A 689 26.94 17.18 -15.32
N THR A 690 28.14 16.74 -14.95
CA THR A 690 29.40 17.48 -15.22
C THR A 690 30.33 16.65 -16.10
N SER A 691 31.02 17.32 -17.03
CA SER A 691 32.05 16.73 -17.87
C SER A 691 33.18 16.12 -17.04
N LEU A 692 33.99 15.28 -17.69
CA LEU A 692 35.32 14.99 -17.16
C LEU A 692 36.14 16.30 -17.01
N PRO A 693 37.00 16.40 -15.99
CA PRO A 693 37.87 17.55 -15.77
C PRO A 693 39.02 17.60 -16.78
N GLN A 694 39.25 18.76 -17.40
CA GLN A 694 40.38 18.99 -18.31
C GLN A 694 41.35 20.03 -17.70
N LEU A 695 42.62 19.67 -17.56
CA LEU A 695 43.66 20.57 -17.04
C LEU A 695 44.25 21.46 -18.14
N VAL A 696 44.34 22.75 -17.86
CA VAL A 696 44.99 23.75 -18.73
C VAL A 696 45.93 24.63 -17.90
N LYS A 697 47.22 24.61 -18.24
CA LYS A 697 48.23 25.53 -17.69
C LYS A 697 48.30 26.77 -18.58
N LEU A 698 48.22 27.96 -17.98
CA LEU A 698 48.48 29.22 -18.68
C LEU A 698 49.90 29.70 -18.39
N GLU A 699 50.57 30.27 -19.40
CA GLU A 699 51.90 30.87 -19.23
C GLU A 699 51.81 32.17 -18.41
N PRO A 700 52.83 32.51 -17.58
CA PRO A 700 52.83 33.73 -16.78
C PRO A 700 53.14 34.97 -17.63
N ALA A 701 52.40 36.05 -17.39
CA ALA A 701 52.60 37.31 -18.11
C ALA A 701 53.80 38.11 -17.57
N PRO A 702 54.45 38.93 -18.42
CA PRO A 702 55.47 39.89 -17.97
C PRO A 702 54.89 40.92 -16.97
N PRO A 703 55.70 41.49 -16.07
CA PRO A 703 55.26 42.57 -15.20
C PRO A 703 54.71 43.76 -15.99
N LYS A 704 53.46 44.15 -15.70
CA LYS A 704 52.65 45.12 -16.45
C LYS A 704 53.21 46.54 -16.43
N SER A 705 53.92 46.89 -15.36
CA SER A 705 54.62 48.17 -15.22
C SER A 705 55.78 47.98 -14.25
N LEU A 706 56.93 48.58 -14.57
CA LEU A 706 58.17 48.51 -13.80
C LEU A 706 58.68 49.94 -13.56
N PHE A 707 59.05 50.24 -12.31
CA PHE A 707 59.44 51.56 -11.84
C PHE A 707 60.76 51.49 -11.07
N ALA A 708 61.57 52.56 -11.13
CA ALA A 708 62.81 52.70 -10.38
C ALA A 708 62.74 53.94 -9.46
N VAL A 709 62.59 53.70 -8.16
CA VAL A 709 62.45 54.68 -7.08
C VAL A 709 63.66 54.64 -6.14
N ASN A 710 63.75 55.60 -5.22
CA ASN A 710 64.83 55.71 -4.21
C ASN A 710 66.25 55.51 -4.78
N LYS A 711 66.55 56.15 -5.90
CA LYS A 711 67.88 56.12 -6.54
C LYS A 711 68.88 56.87 -5.67
N THR A 712 69.94 56.20 -5.24
CA THR A 712 71.02 56.80 -4.44
C THR A 712 72.33 56.82 -5.24
N GLN A 713 73.47 57.02 -4.56
CA GLN A 713 74.81 56.87 -5.15
C GLN A 713 75.19 55.40 -5.39
N THR A 714 74.66 54.44 -4.62
CA THR A 714 75.08 53.03 -4.65
C THR A 714 73.93 52.01 -4.60
N SER A 715 72.68 52.48 -4.67
CA SER A 715 71.48 51.62 -4.68
C SER A 715 70.32 52.19 -5.50
N VAL A 716 69.45 51.30 -5.94
CA VAL A 716 68.19 51.58 -6.64
C VAL A 716 67.11 50.66 -6.08
N THR A 717 65.92 51.18 -5.81
CA THR A 717 64.74 50.34 -5.50
C THR A 717 63.88 50.16 -6.74
N LEU A 718 63.71 48.91 -7.19
CA LEU A 718 62.79 48.55 -8.25
C LEU A 718 61.43 48.14 -7.64
N LEU A 719 60.35 48.53 -8.29
CA LEU A 719 58.97 48.22 -7.90
C LEU A 719 58.15 47.91 -9.16
N TRP A 720 57.34 46.84 -9.14
CA TRP A 720 56.52 46.46 -10.29
C TRP A 720 55.07 46.13 -9.93
N VAL A 721 54.22 46.11 -10.96
CA VAL A 721 52.83 45.67 -10.89
C VAL A 721 52.69 44.36 -11.66
N GLU A 722 52.26 43.30 -10.96
CA GLU A 722 51.99 41.98 -11.54
C GLU A 722 50.68 41.97 -12.35
N GLU A 723 50.59 41.09 -13.35
CA GLU A 723 49.36 40.79 -14.07
C GLU A 723 49.18 39.27 -14.19
N GLY A 724 48.58 38.64 -13.18
CA GLY A 724 48.24 37.21 -13.22
C GLY A 724 48.38 36.49 -11.87
N VAL A 725 49.21 35.45 -11.89
CA VAL A 725 49.64 34.64 -10.75
C VAL A 725 51.14 34.34 -10.90
N ALA A 726 51.94 34.88 -9.99
CA ALA A 726 53.33 34.50 -9.77
C ALA A 726 53.50 33.54 -8.58
N ASP A 727 54.61 32.80 -8.57
CA ASP A 727 55.16 32.12 -7.39
C ASP A 727 56.42 32.86 -6.87
N PHE A 728 57.27 33.38 -7.77
CA PHE A 728 58.40 34.26 -7.46
C PHE A 728 58.81 35.11 -8.67
N PHE A 729 59.76 36.04 -8.48
CA PHE A 729 60.36 36.87 -9.52
C PHE A 729 61.88 36.70 -9.53
N GLU A 730 62.50 36.84 -10.70
CA GLU A 730 63.95 37.02 -10.83
C GLU A 730 64.25 38.45 -11.30
N VAL A 731 65.24 39.07 -10.68
CA VAL A 731 65.67 40.44 -10.97
C VAL A 731 67.16 40.47 -11.29
N TYR A 732 67.50 40.94 -12.49
CA TYR A 732 68.86 40.97 -13.01
C TYR A 732 69.19 42.39 -13.51
N CYS A 733 70.38 42.90 -13.18
CA CYS A 733 70.85 44.21 -13.63
C CYS A 733 72.24 44.12 -14.23
N GLN A 734 72.41 44.68 -15.43
CA GLN A 734 73.68 44.72 -16.15
C GLN A 734 74.09 46.17 -16.42
N GLN A 735 75.37 46.49 -16.23
CA GLN A 735 75.87 47.83 -16.50
C GLN A 735 75.82 48.15 -18.00
N ALA A 736 75.17 49.26 -18.36
CA ALA A 736 74.97 49.65 -19.74
C ALA A 736 76.30 50.13 -20.36
N GLY A 737 76.74 49.49 -21.44
CA GLY A 737 78.00 49.77 -22.12
C GLY A 737 79.16 48.82 -21.82
N SER A 738 78.97 47.79 -20.97
CA SER A 738 79.99 46.76 -20.77
C SER A 738 80.03 45.78 -21.96
N VAL A 739 81.04 45.93 -22.83
CA VAL A 739 81.29 45.04 -24.00
C VAL A 739 82.27 43.91 -23.66
N GLN A 740 82.85 43.92 -22.46
CA GLN A 740 83.72 42.84 -21.94
C GLN A 740 83.01 42.04 -20.84
N GLU A 741 83.45 40.80 -20.65
CA GLU A 741 82.92 39.83 -19.69
C GLU A 741 83.30 40.17 -18.23
N ALA A 742 82.86 41.33 -17.75
CA ALA A 742 82.84 41.63 -16.33
C ALA A 742 81.86 40.68 -15.62
N LYS A 743 82.26 40.14 -14.46
CA LYS A 743 81.53 39.12 -13.67
C LYS A 743 80.01 39.26 -13.76
N VAL A 744 79.36 38.23 -14.30
CA VAL A 744 77.89 38.11 -14.30
C VAL A 744 77.40 38.26 -12.86
N GLN A 745 76.58 39.27 -12.61
CA GLN A 745 75.94 39.46 -11.31
C GLN A 745 74.74 38.53 -11.25
N GLU A 746 74.75 37.57 -10.32
CA GLU A 746 73.73 36.51 -10.25
C GLU A 746 72.31 37.09 -10.12
N PRO A 747 71.31 36.51 -10.81
CA PRO A 747 69.94 37.00 -10.75
C PRO A 747 69.39 36.85 -9.34
N VAL A 748 68.85 37.93 -8.80
CA VAL A 748 68.30 37.96 -7.44
C VAL A 748 66.87 37.41 -7.49
N THR A 749 66.63 36.28 -6.83
CA THR A 749 65.28 35.74 -6.63
C THR A 749 64.55 36.53 -5.53
N VAL A 750 63.31 36.94 -5.80
CA VAL A 750 62.53 37.85 -4.94
C VAL A 750 61.07 37.39 -4.90
N SER A 751 60.46 37.36 -3.72
CA SER A 751 59.01 37.10 -3.54
C SER A 751 58.17 38.37 -3.35
N SER A 752 58.77 39.50 -2.96
CA SER A 752 58.14 40.82 -2.89
C SER A 752 58.13 41.54 -4.25
N HIS A 753 57.08 42.31 -4.54
CA HIS A 753 56.99 43.18 -5.72
C HIS A 753 57.92 44.42 -5.68
N VAL A 754 58.88 44.44 -4.75
CA VAL A 754 59.83 45.51 -4.48
C VAL A 754 61.17 44.86 -4.12
N VAL A 755 62.27 45.35 -4.70
CA VAL A 755 63.63 44.98 -4.30
C VAL A 755 64.55 46.20 -4.32
N THR A 756 65.42 46.33 -3.33
CA THR A 756 66.48 47.35 -3.33
C THR A 756 67.80 46.70 -3.69
N ILE A 757 68.30 47.00 -4.89
CA ILE A 757 69.58 46.51 -5.40
C ILE A 757 70.65 47.48 -4.91
N SER A 758 71.61 46.97 -4.15
CA SER A 758 72.73 47.71 -3.57
C SER A 758 74.06 47.30 -4.20
N SER A 759 75.14 47.99 -3.84
CA SER A 759 76.49 47.79 -4.41
C SER A 759 76.59 48.17 -5.89
N LEU A 760 75.70 49.05 -6.36
CA LEU A 760 75.81 49.70 -7.66
C LEU A 760 76.93 50.76 -7.62
N THR A 761 77.56 51.03 -8.76
CA THR A 761 78.60 52.06 -8.87
C THR A 761 77.99 53.46 -8.98
N PRO A 762 78.59 54.53 -8.41
CA PRO A 762 78.09 55.90 -8.58
C PRO A 762 78.27 56.44 -10.01
N ALA A 763 77.35 57.32 -10.42
CA ALA A 763 77.31 58.00 -11.72
C ALA A 763 77.31 57.08 -12.97
N THR A 764 76.86 55.83 -12.85
CA THR A 764 76.76 54.87 -13.97
C THR A 764 75.32 54.49 -14.27
N SER A 765 75.10 53.92 -15.45
CA SER A 765 73.80 53.41 -15.92
C SER A 765 73.77 51.88 -15.93
N TYR A 766 72.62 51.34 -15.55
CA TYR A 766 72.29 49.91 -15.52
C TYR A 766 71.00 49.67 -16.29
N ASN A 767 70.94 48.58 -17.05
CA ASN A 767 69.70 48.04 -17.60
C ASN A 767 69.27 46.87 -16.70
N CYS A 768 68.06 46.96 -16.14
CA CYS A 768 67.53 45.99 -15.18
C CYS A 768 66.29 45.31 -15.73
N SER A 769 66.23 43.98 -15.68
CA SER A 769 65.07 43.17 -16.05
C SER A 769 64.41 42.53 -14.84
N VAL A 770 63.08 42.44 -14.86
CA VAL A 770 62.28 41.60 -13.96
C VAL A 770 61.56 40.53 -14.78
N THR A 771 61.71 39.27 -14.37
CA THR A 771 61.05 38.09 -14.95
C THR A 771 60.10 37.49 -13.92
N THR A 772 58.85 37.22 -14.31
CA THR A 772 57.87 36.51 -13.47
C THR A 772 58.05 35.01 -13.63
N PHE A 773 58.02 34.23 -12.55
CA PHE A 773 57.96 32.78 -12.59
C PHE A 773 56.69 32.24 -11.93
N SER A 774 56.07 31.24 -12.56
CA SER A 774 55.01 30.43 -11.95
C SER A 774 55.05 29.01 -12.50
N HIS A 775 54.89 28.01 -11.61
CA HIS A 775 54.96 26.58 -11.95
C HIS A 775 56.16 26.21 -12.87
N ASN A 776 57.35 26.73 -12.53
CA ASN A 776 58.62 26.61 -13.27
C ASN A 776 58.62 27.10 -14.74
N SER A 777 57.63 27.90 -15.15
CA SER A 777 57.68 28.64 -16.42
C SER A 777 58.10 30.09 -16.16
N PRO A 778 59.08 30.64 -16.92
CA PRO A 778 59.39 32.08 -16.92
C PRO A 778 58.41 32.85 -17.82
N SER A 779 58.20 34.13 -17.51
CA SER A 779 57.62 35.10 -18.44
C SER A 779 58.68 35.66 -19.40
N ILE A 780 58.23 36.47 -20.36
CA ILE A 780 59.13 37.42 -21.03
C ILE A 780 59.65 38.42 -19.98
N PRO A 781 60.94 38.83 -20.00
CA PRO A 781 61.48 39.83 -19.08
C PRO A 781 61.05 41.28 -19.43
N THR A 782 60.62 42.05 -18.43
CA THR A 782 60.36 43.50 -18.57
C THR A 782 61.60 44.29 -18.15
N PHE A 783 62.10 45.19 -19.01
CA PHE A 783 63.34 45.96 -18.80
C PHE A 783 63.09 47.42 -18.36
N ILE A 784 64.02 47.98 -17.57
CA ILE A 784 64.10 49.41 -17.22
C ILE A 784 65.56 49.89 -17.17
N ALA A 785 65.84 51.04 -17.76
CA ALA A 785 67.14 51.72 -17.63
C ALA A 785 67.16 52.64 -16.40
N VAL A 786 68.22 52.56 -15.59
CA VAL A 786 68.38 53.35 -14.36
C VAL A 786 69.81 53.89 -14.24
N SER A 787 69.98 55.06 -13.64
CA SER A 787 71.28 55.65 -13.32
C SER A 787 71.37 56.02 -11.84
N THR A 788 72.59 55.93 -11.29
CA THR A 788 72.94 56.35 -9.92
C THR A 788 73.34 57.83 -9.87
N MET A 789 73.21 58.47 -8.70
CA MET A 789 73.42 59.91 -8.56
C MET A 789 74.89 60.32 -8.36
N VAL A 790 75.19 61.57 -8.73
CA VAL A 790 76.50 62.23 -8.57
C VAL A 790 76.61 62.87 -7.18
N THR A 791 77.83 63.14 -6.70
CA THR A 791 78.12 63.77 -5.41
C THR A 791 77.90 65.30 -5.45
N GLU A 792 76.88 65.79 -4.74
CA GLU A 792 76.70 67.22 -4.42
C GLU A 792 76.66 67.46 -2.90
N MET A 793 76.91 68.71 -2.50
CA MET A 793 77.12 69.11 -1.10
C MET A 793 75.78 69.43 -0.39
N ASN A 794 75.61 68.95 0.84
CA ASN A 794 74.29 68.87 1.50
C ASN A 794 73.72 70.23 1.97
N PRO A 795 72.58 70.72 1.42
CA PRO A 795 72.01 72.03 1.77
C PRO A 795 71.29 72.08 3.13
N ASN A 796 71.01 70.94 3.77
CA ASN A 796 70.14 70.88 4.95
C ASN A 796 70.72 71.55 6.22
N VAL A 797 72.03 71.77 6.29
CA VAL A 797 72.70 72.41 7.45
C VAL A 797 72.23 73.85 7.68
N VAL A 798 71.90 74.57 6.60
CA VAL A 798 71.39 75.96 6.67
C VAL A 798 69.97 75.99 7.22
N VAL A 799 69.10 75.06 6.79
CA VAL A 799 67.67 75.03 7.14
C VAL A 799 67.47 74.70 8.63
N ILE A 800 68.21 73.74 9.17
CA ILE A 800 68.14 73.33 10.59
C ILE A 800 68.51 74.50 11.50
N SER A 801 69.50 75.31 11.11
CA SER A 801 69.97 76.48 11.86
C SER A 801 68.90 77.58 11.99
N VAL A 802 68.09 77.79 10.93
CA VAL A 802 67.00 78.79 10.92
C VAL A 802 65.79 78.33 11.74
N LEU A 803 65.42 77.05 11.65
CA LEU A 803 64.29 76.48 12.40
C LEU A 803 64.51 76.48 13.92
N ALA A 804 65.75 76.27 14.38
CA ALA A 804 66.09 76.35 15.80
C ALA A 804 65.86 77.76 16.39
N ILE A 805 66.21 78.81 15.66
CA ILE A 805 66.04 80.22 16.08
C ILE A 805 64.55 80.59 16.12
N LEU A 806 63.77 80.18 15.13
CA LEU A 806 62.32 80.38 15.08
C LEU A 806 61.60 79.69 16.25
N SER A 807 62.01 78.47 16.62
CA SER A 807 61.45 77.72 17.75
C SER A 807 61.59 78.49 19.08
N ILE A 808 62.79 78.99 19.37
CA ILE A 808 63.10 79.74 20.60
C ILE A 808 62.28 81.05 20.67
N LEU A 809 62.14 81.76 19.54
CA LEU A 809 61.30 82.96 19.45
C LEU A 809 59.81 82.65 19.70
N LEU A 810 59.28 81.55 19.14
CA LEU A 810 57.88 81.18 19.31
C LEU A 810 57.55 80.81 20.77
N ILE A 811 58.44 80.08 21.44
CA ILE A 811 58.28 79.68 22.84
C ILE A 811 58.33 80.91 23.77
N GLY A 812 59.21 81.87 23.49
CA GLY A 812 59.23 83.16 24.19
C GLY A 812 57.91 83.95 24.02
N LEU A 813 57.38 84.01 22.80
CA LEU A 813 56.11 84.69 22.51
C LEU A 813 54.93 84.01 23.22
N LEU A 814 54.92 82.67 23.30
CA LEU A 814 53.89 81.89 23.98
C LEU A 814 53.90 82.14 25.49
N LEU A 815 55.08 82.18 26.12
CA LEU A 815 55.21 82.48 27.55
C LEU A 815 54.76 83.92 27.88
N VAL A 816 55.13 84.90 27.06
CA VAL A 816 54.69 86.30 27.25
C VAL A 816 53.17 86.43 27.09
N THR A 817 52.58 85.81 26.07
CA THR A 817 51.12 85.86 25.85
C THR A 817 50.34 85.12 26.94
N LEU A 818 50.82 83.97 27.43
CA LEU A 818 50.20 83.28 28.57
C LEU A 818 50.27 84.10 29.88
N VAL A 819 51.36 84.83 30.14
CA VAL A 819 51.46 85.75 31.29
C VAL A 819 50.50 86.93 31.16
N VAL A 820 50.38 87.52 29.96
CA VAL A 820 49.42 88.61 29.68
C VAL A 820 47.98 88.13 29.83
N LEU A 821 47.64 86.95 29.29
CA LEU A 821 46.31 86.34 29.42
C LEU A 821 45.99 85.99 30.88
N ARG A 822 46.94 85.44 31.65
CA ARG A 822 46.77 85.15 33.09
C ARG A 822 46.55 86.43 33.92
N ARG A 823 47.22 87.55 33.58
CA ARG A 823 46.90 88.86 34.18
C ARG A 823 45.51 89.35 33.81
N LYS A 824 45.11 89.25 32.54
CA LYS A 824 43.81 89.77 32.05
C LYS A 824 42.62 88.95 32.55
N HIS A 825 42.76 87.63 32.66
CA HIS A 825 41.73 86.71 33.17
C HIS A 825 41.50 86.82 34.68
N LEU A 826 42.49 87.31 35.44
CA LEU A 826 42.31 87.66 36.87
C LEU A 826 41.60 89.01 37.09
N GLN A 827 41.37 89.80 36.04
CA GLN A 827 40.81 91.15 36.14
C GLN A 827 39.34 91.28 35.69
N MET A 828 38.78 90.24 35.05
CA MET A 828 37.36 90.18 34.62
C MET A 828 36.57 89.06 35.33
N ALA A 829 37.07 88.56 36.47
CA ALA A 829 36.38 87.59 37.33
C ALA A 829 35.54 88.28 38.43
N ARG A 830 34.93 89.43 38.10
CA ARG A 830 33.93 90.14 38.91
C ARG A 830 32.86 90.69 37.96
N GLU A 831 31.61 90.68 38.45
CA GLU A 831 30.36 91.02 37.75
C GLU A 831 29.73 89.87 36.93
N CYS A 832 28.41 90.02 36.69
CA CYS A 832 27.42 88.96 36.42
C CYS A 832 27.55 88.26 35.04
N GLY A 833 26.94 87.11 34.77
CA GLY A 833 26.09 86.23 35.59
C GLY A 833 24.86 85.67 34.82
N ALA A 834 24.41 84.46 35.20
CA ALA A 834 23.19 83.75 34.76
C ALA A 834 23.04 83.32 33.26
N GLY A 835 22.54 82.09 33.06
CA GLY A 835 22.16 81.51 31.75
C GLY A 835 23.33 80.97 30.92
N THR A 836 23.24 79.82 30.24
CA THR A 836 22.18 78.78 30.26
C THR A 836 22.81 77.43 29.89
N PHE A 837 22.66 76.39 30.70
CA PHE A 837 23.05 75.02 30.34
C PHE A 837 21.78 74.16 30.27
N VAL A 838 21.48 73.69 29.05
CA VAL A 838 20.39 72.75 28.77
C VAL A 838 20.99 71.35 28.64
N ASN A 839 20.31 70.34 29.20
CA ASN A 839 20.75 68.95 29.15
C ASN A 839 20.83 68.43 27.71
N PHE A 840 21.94 67.79 27.34
CA PHE A 840 21.99 66.86 26.21
C PHE A 840 21.74 65.43 26.71
N ALA A 841 20.57 65.23 27.30
CA ALA A 841 20.05 63.94 27.79
C ALA A 841 18.63 63.69 27.26
N SER A 842 18.41 64.02 25.98
CA SER A 842 17.14 63.79 25.27
C SER A 842 17.36 63.83 23.76
N LEU A 843 17.73 62.70 23.16
CA LEU A 843 17.70 62.52 21.68
C LEU A 843 17.23 61.11 21.32
N GLU A 844 16.20 60.66 22.04
CA GLU A 844 15.50 59.39 21.86
C GLU A 844 14.02 59.65 21.53
N ARG A 845 13.80 60.09 20.29
CA ARG A 845 12.55 60.06 19.50
C ARG A 845 12.84 60.64 18.11
N ASP A 846 12.02 60.29 17.13
CA ASP A 846 12.07 60.74 15.73
C ASP A 846 13.38 60.46 14.97
N GLY A 847 13.65 59.17 14.74
CA GLY A 847 14.78 58.67 13.96
C GLY A 847 14.77 59.00 12.46
N LYS A 848 14.95 60.28 12.07
CA LYS A 848 15.21 60.72 10.69
C LYS A 848 16.36 61.75 10.61
N LEU A 849 17.58 61.23 10.48
CA LEU A 849 18.80 62.03 10.31
C LEU A 849 18.82 62.73 8.93
N PRO A 850 18.97 64.07 8.82
CA PRO A 850 18.84 64.79 7.55
C PRO A 850 19.84 64.35 6.47
N TYR A 851 19.34 64.23 5.23
CA TYR A 851 20.08 63.73 4.05
C TYR A 851 21.46 64.41 3.85
N ASN A 852 21.55 65.71 4.11
CA ASN A 852 22.76 66.51 3.89
C ASN A 852 23.90 66.19 4.87
N TRP A 853 23.62 65.68 6.08
CA TRP A 853 24.66 65.33 7.05
C TRP A 853 25.45 64.08 6.65
N ARG A 854 24.84 63.15 5.89
CA ARG A 854 25.50 61.91 5.44
C ARG A 854 26.72 62.17 4.56
N ARG A 855 26.80 63.30 3.84
CA ARG A 855 27.97 63.65 3.01
C ARG A 855 29.11 64.25 3.82
N SER A 856 28.82 65.17 4.76
CA SER A 856 29.87 65.83 5.55
C SER A 856 30.58 64.89 6.52
N VAL A 857 29.87 63.95 7.14
CA VAL A 857 30.47 62.96 8.03
C VAL A 857 31.34 61.96 7.25
N PHE A 858 30.90 61.51 6.06
CA PHE A 858 31.73 60.69 5.17
C PHE A 858 33.00 61.43 4.73
N ALA A 859 32.88 62.69 4.29
CA ALA A 859 34.01 63.49 3.83
C ALA A 859 35.08 63.69 4.91
N PHE A 860 34.67 63.87 6.18
CA PHE A 860 35.60 64.00 7.30
C PHE A 860 36.28 62.67 7.65
N LEU A 861 35.53 61.55 7.62
CA LEU A 861 36.08 60.21 7.87
C LEU A 861 37.02 59.72 6.76
N THR A 862 36.90 60.22 5.52
CA THR A 862 37.82 59.90 4.42
C THR A 862 39.17 60.65 4.46
N LEU A 863 39.40 61.54 5.44
CA LEU A 863 40.61 62.38 5.52
C LEU A 863 41.64 61.93 6.58
N LEU A 864 41.40 60.83 7.30
CA LEU A 864 42.34 60.30 8.28
C LEU A 864 43.20 59.14 7.72
N PRO A 865 44.50 59.05 8.06
CA PRO A 865 45.36 57.97 7.58
C PRO A 865 44.86 56.57 7.94
N SER A 866 45.01 55.63 7.02
CA SER A 866 44.38 54.29 7.01
C SER A 866 44.90 53.27 8.04
N CYS A 867 45.65 53.72 9.05
CA CYS A 867 46.33 52.85 10.03
C CYS A 867 45.60 52.67 11.37
N LEU A 868 44.43 53.30 11.56
CA LEU A 868 43.60 53.19 12.78
C LEU A 868 42.28 52.40 12.55
N TRP A 869 42.15 51.74 11.40
CA TRP A 869 40.88 51.13 10.95
C TRP A 869 40.72 49.64 11.31
N THR A 870 41.79 48.95 11.70
CA THR A 870 41.76 47.53 12.08
C THR A 870 41.08 47.30 13.42
N ASP A 871 41.44 48.10 14.42
CA ASP A 871 41.22 47.73 15.82
C ASP A 871 39.79 48.05 16.28
N TYR A 872 39.20 49.13 15.75
CA TYR A 872 37.81 49.50 16.03
C TYR A 872 36.76 48.64 15.27
N LEU A 873 37.13 47.98 14.17
CA LEU A 873 36.23 47.04 13.48
C LEU A 873 36.14 45.67 14.17
N LEU A 874 37.16 45.28 14.96
CA LEU A 874 37.07 44.10 15.82
C LEU A 874 35.97 44.25 16.89
N ALA A 875 35.71 45.46 17.37
CA ALA A 875 34.65 45.74 18.34
C ALA A 875 33.21 45.49 17.82
N PHE A 876 33.03 45.31 16.50
CA PHE A 876 31.74 45.07 15.85
C PHE A 876 31.67 43.77 15.01
N TYR A 877 32.66 42.87 15.11
CA TYR A 877 32.62 41.51 14.53
C TYR A 877 32.31 41.41 13.02
N ILE A 878 32.85 42.32 12.18
CA ILE A 878 32.75 42.22 10.71
C ILE A 878 34.15 42.21 10.06
N ASN A 879 34.51 41.07 9.45
CA ASN A 879 35.71 40.91 8.62
C ASN A 879 35.30 40.74 7.14
N PRO A 880 35.76 41.59 6.19
CA PRO A 880 35.31 41.52 4.80
C PRO A 880 36.00 40.49 3.89
N TRP A 881 37.13 39.88 4.32
CA TRP A 881 38.06 39.18 3.40
C TRP A 881 38.30 37.69 3.70
N SER A 882 37.28 36.96 4.16
CA SER A 882 37.31 35.49 4.27
C SER A 882 36.11 34.86 3.55
N LYS A 883 36.33 34.22 2.40
CA LYS A 883 35.26 33.52 1.64
C LYS A 883 35.12 32.02 1.95
N ASN A 884 36.07 31.41 2.65
CA ASN A 884 36.03 29.99 3.02
C ASN A 884 35.71 29.76 4.52
N GLY A 885 35.55 30.82 5.33
CA GLY A 885 35.19 30.73 6.75
C GLY A 885 33.70 30.45 7.03
N LEU A 886 32.86 30.23 6.02
CA LEU A 886 31.40 30.15 6.14
C LEU A 886 30.84 28.79 6.60
N LYS A 887 31.59 28.02 7.40
CA LYS A 887 31.04 26.88 8.16
C LYS A 887 30.69 27.32 9.58
N LYS A 888 29.41 27.15 9.96
CA LYS A 888 28.85 27.40 11.30
C LYS A 888 28.85 28.86 11.78
N ARG A 889 28.27 29.79 11.00
CA ARG A 889 27.69 31.01 11.60
C ARG A 889 26.33 30.62 12.19
N LYS A 890 26.14 30.73 13.52
CA LYS A 890 24.84 30.45 14.17
C LYS A 890 23.84 31.50 13.67
N LEU A 891 22.67 31.05 13.22
CA LEU A 891 21.60 31.93 12.78
C LEU A 891 20.94 32.52 14.03
N THR A 892 20.80 33.85 14.11
CA THR A 892 20.36 34.57 15.32
C THR A 892 19.72 35.90 14.92
N ASN A 893 18.60 36.27 15.53
CA ASN A 893 17.95 37.56 15.37
C ASN A 893 17.33 38.02 16.71
N PRO A 894 18.13 38.53 17.65
CA PRO A 894 17.64 39.05 18.93
C PRO A 894 16.84 40.36 18.73
N VAL A 895 15.67 40.42 19.35
CA VAL A 895 14.74 41.56 19.31
C VAL A 895 14.42 42.00 20.73
N GLN A 896 14.50 43.30 21.01
CA GLN A 896 14.10 43.86 22.31
C GLN A 896 12.59 43.72 22.51
N LEU A 897 12.15 43.41 23.73
CA LEU A 897 10.74 43.15 24.00
C LEU A 897 9.87 44.40 23.75
N ASP A 898 10.33 45.61 24.08
CA ASP A 898 9.58 46.84 23.76
C ASP A 898 9.37 47.07 22.26
N ASP A 899 10.35 46.71 21.41
CA ASP A 899 10.22 46.76 19.96
C ASP A 899 9.40 45.61 19.37
N PHE A 900 9.09 44.56 20.15
CA PHE A 900 8.55 43.29 19.64
C PHE A 900 7.17 43.44 18.98
N ASP A 901 6.31 44.34 19.47
CA ASP A 901 5.03 44.71 18.83
C ASP A 901 5.24 45.41 17.47
N GLY A 902 6.35 46.12 17.29
CA GLY A 902 6.75 46.73 16.02
C GLY A 902 7.37 45.71 15.07
N TYR A 903 8.22 44.81 15.60
CA TYR A 903 8.84 43.71 14.89
C TYR A 903 7.80 42.76 14.29
N ILE A 904 6.83 42.25 15.06
CA ILE A 904 5.76 41.38 14.52
C ILE A 904 4.98 42.09 13.40
N LYS A 905 4.64 43.38 13.57
CA LYS A 905 3.95 44.18 12.54
C LYS A 905 4.81 44.45 11.30
N ASP A 906 6.13 44.30 11.38
CA ASP A 906 7.04 44.40 10.24
C ASP A 906 7.34 43.05 9.59
N MET A 907 7.27 41.97 10.37
CA MET A 907 7.41 40.58 9.91
C MET A 907 6.18 40.07 9.15
N ALA A 908 4.98 40.42 9.63
CA ALA A 908 3.69 40.02 9.06
C ALA A 908 3.29 40.77 7.76
N LYS A 909 4.14 41.67 7.26
CA LYS A 909 3.89 42.42 6.02
C LYS A 909 3.97 41.52 4.80
N ASP A 910 3.30 41.96 3.73
CA ASP A 910 3.37 41.36 2.40
C ASP A 910 3.04 39.85 2.42
N SER A 911 2.02 39.49 3.22
CA SER A 911 1.61 38.11 3.55
C SER A 911 2.70 37.31 4.25
N ASP A 912 3.09 37.77 5.45
CA ASP A 912 4.07 37.11 6.33
C ASP A 912 5.47 36.88 5.73
N TYR A 913 5.81 37.59 4.63
CA TYR A 913 7.00 37.33 3.79
C TYR A 913 8.33 37.19 4.54
N LYS A 914 8.53 37.95 5.64
CA LYS A 914 9.76 37.85 6.44
C LYS A 914 9.75 36.68 7.41
N PHE A 915 8.59 36.24 7.90
CA PHE A 915 8.48 34.97 8.60
C PHE A 915 8.81 33.82 7.66
N SER A 916 8.29 33.85 6.42
CA SER A 916 8.63 32.87 5.38
C SER A 916 10.13 32.85 5.10
N LEU A 917 10.75 34.02 4.90
CA LEU A 917 12.19 34.13 4.65
C LEU A 917 13.04 33.53 5.78
N GLN A 918 12.76 33.88 7.04
CA GLN A 918 13.44 33.27 8.20
C GLN A 918 13.17 31.75 8.30
N PHE A 919 11.97 31.31 7.95
CA PHE A 919 11.60 29.90 8.02
C PHE A 919 12.25 29.07 6.90
N GLU A 920 12.50 29.63 5.71
CA GLU A 920 13.33 29.02 4.66
C GLU A 920 14.79 28.88 5.12
N GLU A 921 15.37 29.91 5.75
CA GLU A 921 16.73 29.81 6.32
C GLU A 921 16.84 28.68 7.35
N LEU A 922 15.83 28.52 8.21
CA LEU A 922 15.75 27.43 9.18
C LEU A 922 15.69 26.03 8.52
N LYS A 923 15.23 25.88 7.28
CA LYS A 923 15.19 24.57 6.57
C LYS A 923 16.57 24.08 6.13
N LEU A 924 17.56 24.96 6.05
CA LEU A 924 18.94 24.60 5.68
C LEU A 924 19.74 23.99 6.84
N ILE A 925 19.23 24.10 8.07
CA ILE A 925 19.93 23.72 9.29
C ILE A 925 19.88 22.21 9.50
N GLY A 926 21.05 21.59 9.67
CA GLY A 926 21.19 20.18 10.01
C GLY A 926 21.05 19.21 8.84
N LEU A 927 21.02 19.71 7.60
CA LEU A 927 21.02 18.86 6.38
C LEU A 927 22.36 18.11 6.18
N ASP A 928 23.44 18.54 6.83
CA ASP A 928 24.77 17.96 6.77
C ASP A 928 25.15 17.12 8.02
N ILE A 929 24.20 16.91 8.95
CA ILE A 929 24.42 16.15 10.18
C ILE A 929 23.97 14.68 9.98
N PRO A 930 24.83 13.68 10.28
CA PRO A 930 24.52 12.28 10.02
C PRO A 930 23.49 11.68 10.98
N HIS A 931 22.79 10.67 10.46
CA HIS A 931 21.77 9.86 11.15
C HIS A 931 21.88 8.37 10.73
N PHE A 932 23.10 7.88 10.53
CA PHE A 932 23.39 6.54 9.99
C PHE A 932 22.73 5.43 10.81
N ALA A 933 22.67 5.55 12.14
CA ALA A 933 22.02 4.56 12.98
C ALA A 933 20.51 4.45 12.71
N ALA A 934 19.87 5.52 12.25
CA ALA A 934 18.45 5.53 11.90
C ALA A 934 18.15 4.88 10.54
N ASP A 935 19.12 4.90 9.61
CA ASP A 935 19.01 4.32 8.27
C ASP A 935 19.30 2.81 8.22
N LEU A 936 19.90 2.24 9.28
CA LEU A 936 20.17 0.80 9.41
C LEU A 936 18.88 -0.01 9.16
N PRO A 937 18.89 -1.07 8.32
CA PRO A 937 17.67 -1.78 7.90
C PRO A 937 16.77 -2.23 9.06
N MET A 938 17.39 -2.75 10.13
CA MET A 938 16.76 -3.16 11.39
C MET A 938 16.04 -2.03 12.16
N ASN A 939 16.50 -0.79 12.04
CA ASN A 939 15.96 0.36 12.76
C ASN A 939 14.85 1.08 12.00
N ARG A 940 14.62 0.73 10.72
CA ARG A 940 13.59 1.36 9.88
C ARG A 940 12.17 1.12 10.39
N CYS A 941 11.89 -0.06 10.96
CA CYS A 941 10.59 -0.34 11.60
C CYS A 941 10.40 0.42 12.91
N LYS A 942 11.49 0.85 13.57
CA LYS A 942 11.44 1.69 14.78
C LYS A 942 11.15 3.17 14.46
N ASN A 943 11.03 3.57 13.19
CA ASN A 943 10.81 4.96 12.76
C ASN A 943 9.38 5.15 12.22
N ARG A 944 8.60 6.04 12.85
CA ARG A 944 7.22 6.37 12.42
C ARG A 944 7.18 7.12 11.08
N TYR A 945 8.25 7.83 10.73
CA TYR A 945 8.41 8.54 9.47
C TYR A 945 9.83 8.38 8.93
N THR A 946 9.95 8.06 7.63
CA THR A 946 11.25 7.87 6.95
C THR A 946 12.07 9.15 6.82
N ASN A 947 11.44 10.32 6.98
CA ASN A 947 12.06 11.64 6.86
C ASN A 947 12.17 12.40 8.20
N ILE A 948 11.93 11.74 9.34
CA ILE A 948 12.11 12.30 10.69
C ILE A 948 12.99 11.33 11.49
N LEU A 949 14.30 11.50 11.36
CA LEU A 949 15.33 10.60 11.89
C LEU A 949 16.15 11.33 12.98
N PRO A 950 16.62 10.64 14.03
CA PRO A 950 17.48 11.22 15.04
C PRO A 950 18.94 11.32 14.53
N TYR A 951 19.59 12.46 14.75
CA TYR A 951 21.02 12.61 14.46
C TYR A 951 21.90 11.75 15.39
N ASP A 952 22.96 11.13 14.86
CA ASP A 952 23.77 10.13 15.58
C ASP A 952 24.47 10.68 16.84
N PHE A 953 24.78 11.98 16.84
CA PHE A 953 25.51 12.64 17.91
C PHE A 953 24.63 13.00 19.13
N SER A 954 23.34 13.23 18.89
CA SER A 954 22.36 13.67 19.90
C SER A 954 21.31 12.62 20.21
N ARG A 955 21.27 11.49 19.48
CA ARG A 955 20.29 10.43 19.69
C ARG A 955 20.40 9.84 21.10
N VAL A 956 19.26 9.56 21.70
CA VAL A 956 19.22 8.73 22.92
C VAL A 956 19.64 7.30 22.53
N ARG A 957 20.32 6.62 23.45
CA ARG A 957 20.75 5.22 23.26
C ARG A 957 20.17 4.39 24.38
N LEU A 958 19.65 3.22 24.04
CA LEU A 958 19.16 2.23 25.00
C LEU A 958 20.31 1.31 25.40
N VAL A 959 20.30 0.87 26.67
CA VAL A 959 21.18 -0.20 27.16
C VAL A 959 20.50 -1.54 26.87
N SER A 960 21.24 -2.43 26.22
CA SER A 960 20.88 -3.83 25.92
C SER A 960 21.90 -4.77 26.56
N MET A 961 21.45 -5.95 27.00
CA MET A 961 22.33 -7.05 27.45
C MET A 961 22.85 -7.89 26.28
N ASN A 962 22.19 -7.83 25.11
CA ASN A 962 22.56 -8.58 23.91
C ASN A 962 23.30 -7.66 22.94
N GLU A 963 24.42 -8.13 22.38
CA GLU A 963 25.22 -7.41 21.35
C GLU A 963 24.55 -7.42 19.96
N GLU A 964 23.22 -7.41 19.89
CA GLU A 964 22.49 -7.29 18.63
C GLU A 964 22.57 -5.86 18.09
N GLU A 965 22.95 -5.72 16.82
CA GLU A 965 22.98 -4.44 16.12
C GLU A 965 21.57 -3.79 16.13
N GLY A 966 21.49 -2.47 16.36
CA GLY A 966 20.22 -1.75 16.46
C GLY A 966 19.42 -1.94 17.76
N SER A 967 19.87 -2.81 18.69
CA SER A 967 19.26 -2.91 20.02
C SER A 967 19.34 -1.60 20.82
N ASP A 968 20.38 -0.78 20.59
CA ASP A 968 20.59 0.52 21.23
C ASP A 968 19.69 1.66 20.70
N TYR A 969 18.89 1.41 19.67
CA TYR A 969 18.23 2.46 18.90
C TYR A 969 16.80 2.76 19.33
N ILE A 970 16.50 4.05 19.52
CA ILE A 970 15.16 4.64 19.60
C ILE A 970 15.13 5.99 18.85
N ASN A 971 13.99 6.35 18.24
CA ASN A 971 13.82 7.62 17.54
C ASN A 971 13.58 8.80 18.51
N ALA A 972 14.65 9.17 19.23
CA ALA A 972 14.66 10.25 20.21
C ALA A 972 16.00 11.00 20.21
N ASN A 973 16.00 12.30 20.52
CA ASN A 973 17.21 13.12 20.67
C ASN A 973 17.16 13.95 21.96
N TYR A 974 18.32 14.15 22.59
CA TYR A 974 18.47 15.19 23.61
C TYR A 974 18.37 16.58 22.97
N ILE A 975 17.60 17.47 23.59
CA ILE A 975 17.49 18.88 23.19
C ILE A 975 17.93 19.77 24.37
N PRO A 976 18.78 20.78 24.14
CA PRO A 976 19.11 21.77 25.16
C PRO A 976 17.89 22.56 25.62
N GLY A 977 17.85 22.86 26.91
CA GLY A 977 16.87 23.75 27.50
C GLY A 977 17.42 25.13 27.84
N TYR A 978 16.92 25.68 28.94
CA TYR A 978 17.35 26.95 29.50
C TYR A 978 18.38 26.73 30.63
N ASN A 979 18.25 25.62 31.34
CA ASN A 979 19.00 25.27 32.54
C ASN A 979 20.01 24.13 32.30
N SER A 980 19.77 23.26 31.30
CA SER A 980 20.63 22.09 31.02
C SER A 980 20.82 21.83 29.51
N PRO A 981 22.02 21.37 29.06
CA PRO A 981 22.26 20.95 27.68
C PRO A 981 21.50 19.67 27.28
N GLN A 982 20.95 18.93 28.26
CA GLN A 982 20.11 17.74 28.06
C GLN A 982 18.83 17.86 28.90
N GLU A 983 18.20 19.03 28.91
CA GLU A 983 16.98 19.27 29.70
C GLU A 983 15.76 18.49 29.19
N TYR A 984 15.72 18.21 27.88
CA TYR A 984 14.62 17.48 27.25
C TYR A 984 15.10 16.30 26.42
N ILE A 985 14.21 15.32 26.24
CA ILE A 985 14.28 14.32 25.18
C ILE A 985 13.10 14.55 24.23
N ALA A 986 13.36 14.94 22.98
CA ALA A 986 12.35 15.00 21.93
C ALA A 986 12.28 13.66 21.20
N THR A 987 11.13 12.97 21.29
CA THR A 987 10.90 11.63 20.71
C THR A 987 9.65 11.59 19.86
N GLN A 988 9.57 10.65 18.92
CA GLN A 988 8.31 10.33 18.22
C GLN A 988 7.26 9.78 19.20
N GLY A 989 5.99 9.84 18.83
CA GLY A 989 4.92 9.11 19.53
C GLY A 989 5.13 7.60 19.33
N PRO A 990 5.28 6.79 20.40
CA PRO A 990 5.58 5.38 20.31
C PRO A 990 4.70 4.62 19.31
N LEU A 991 5.30 3.67 18.61
CA LEU A 991 4.61 2.67 17.77
C LEU A 991 4.31 1.42 18.62
N PRO A 992 3.34 0.56 18.23
CA PRO A 992 3.13 -0.72 18.89
C PRO A 992 4.40 -1.56 19.08
N GLU A 993 5.33 -1.47 18.12
CA GLU A 993 6.62 -2.18 18.08
C GLU A 993 7.71 -1.49 18.93
N THR A 994 7.49 -0.25 19.40
CA THR A 994 8.49 0.55 20.14
C THR A 994 7.99 1.07 21.50
N ARG A 995 6.80 0.67 21.96
CA ARG A 995 6.32 1.04 23.31
C ARG A 995 7.22 0.51 24.43
N ASN A 996 7.81 -0.68 24.25
CA ASN A 996 8.75 -1.28 25.20
C ASN A 996 10.08 -0.49 25.22
N ASP A 997 10.61 -0.17 24.03
CA ASP A 997 11.80 0.68 23.86
C ASP A 997 11.59 2.08 24.50
N PHE A 998 10.39 2.64 24.40
CA PHE A 998 10.02 3.91 25.01
C PHE A 998 10.04 3.83 26.56
N TRP A 999 9.42 2.83 27.18
CA TRP A 999 9.48 2.69 28.64
C TRP A 999 10.90 2.38 29.13
N LYS A 1000 11.68 1.61 28.37
CA LYS A 1000 13.13 1.42 28.64
C LYS A 1000 13.87 2.76 28.62
N MET A 1001 13.54 3.67 27.70
CA MET A 1001 14.09 5.03 27.70
C MET A 1001 13.66 5.83 28.95
N VAL A 1002 12.37 5.79 29.34
CA VAL A 1002 11.87 6.51 30.53
C VAL A 1002 12.62 6.11 31.79
N LEU A 1003 12.81 4.80 32.00
CA LEU A 1003 13.52 4.26 33.16
C LEU A 1003 15.04 4.53 33.09
N GLN A 1004 15.69 4.17 31.98
CA GLN A 1004 17.15 4.29 31.84
C GLN A 1004 17.64 5.74 31.91
N GLN A 1005 16.85 6.70 31.43
CA GLN A 1005 17.14 8.13 31.54
C GLN A 1005 16.63 8.77 32.83
N LYS A 1006 16.01 7.99 33.72
CA LYS A 1006 15.41 8.39 35.00
C LYS A 1006 14.48 9.61 34.85
N SER A 1007 13.66 9.58 33.80
CA SER A 1007 12.76 10.67 33.43
C SER A 1007 11.47 10.60 34.23
N GLN A 1008 11.25 11.60 35.08
CA GLN A 1008 10.05 11.70 35.93
C GLN A 1008 8.88 12.46 35.28
N ILE A 1009 9.04 12.98 34.06
CA ILE A 1009 8.01 13.76 33.36
C ILE A 1009 7.97 13.39 31.88
N ILE A 1010 6.79 12.99 31.42
CA ILE A 1010 6.42 12.78 30.03
C ILE A 1010 5.39 13.83 29.62
N VAL A 1011 5.61 14.51 28.50
CA VAL A 1011 4.70 15.48 27.91
C VAL A 1011 4.24 14.97 26.54
N MET A 1012 2.94 14.74 26.41
CA MET A 1012 2.26 14.28 25.21
C MET A 1012 1.47 15.43 24.60
N LEU A 1013 1.69 15.72 23.32
CA LEU A 1013 1.11 16.88 22.60
C LEU A 1013 0.28 16.42 21.39
N THR A 1014 -0.45 15.31 21.54
CA THR A 1014 -1.22 14.67 20.48
C THR A 1014 -2.22 13.70 21.09
N GLN A 1015 -3.41 13.58 20.51
CA GLN A 1015 -4.29 12.44 20.84
C GLN A 1015 -3.77 11.19 20.10
N CYS A 1016 -3.98 9.98 20.63
CA CYS A 1016 -3.53 8.75 19.96
C CYS A 1016 -4.07 8.64 18.51
N ASN A 1017 -5.30 9.10 18.30
CA ASN A 1017 -5.96 9.17 17.00
C ASN A 1017 -6.47 10.57 16.70
N GLU A 1018 -6.09 11.13 15.56
CA GLU A 1018 -6.47 12.48 15.11
C GLU A 1018 -7.02 12.38 13.68
N LYS A 1019 -8.26 12.81 13.44
CA LYS A 1019 -9.02 12.60 12.17
C LYS A 1019 -8.94 11.17 11.62
N ARG A 1020 -9.17 10.16 12.49
CA ARG A 1020 -9.05 8.72 12.18
C ARG A 1020 -7.65 8.29 11.67
N ARG A 1021 -6.60 9.06 11.96
CA ARG A 1021 -5.19 8.69 11.69
C ARG A 1021 -4.46 8.48 13.01
N VAL A 1022 -3.80 7.34 13.17
CA VAL A 1022 -2.95 7.05 14.33
C VAL A 1022 -1.77 8.03 14.36
N LYS A 1023 -1.63 8.76 15.47
CA LYS A 1023 -0.48 9.63 15.77
C LYS A 1023 0.45 9.02 16.80
N CYS A 1024 -0.11 8.30 17.76
CA CYS A 1024 0.61 7.66 18.85
C CYS A 1024 -0.09 6.35 19.22
N ASP A 1025 0.67 5.31 19.56
CA ASP A 1025 0.15 4.14 20.27
C ASP A 1025 -0.37 4.55 21.67
N HIS A 1026 -1.31 3.79 22.24
CA HIS A 1026 -1.75 3.98 23.62
C HIS A 1026 -0.80 3.21 24.55
N TYR A 1027 0.40 3.77 24.74
CA TYR A 1027 1.52 3.07 25.37
C TYR A 1027 1.42 2.96 26.90
N TRP A 1028 0.32 3.38 27.51
CA TRP A 1028 0.08 3.33 28.96
C TRP A 1028 -1.20 2.52 29.31
N PRO A 1029 -1.41 2.12 30.57
CA PRO A 1029 -2.59 1.36 31.00
C PRO A 1029 -3.92 2.07 30.68
N PHE A 1030 -4.97 1.29 30.45
CA PHE A 1030 -6.36 1.80 30.32
C PHE A 1030 -7.11 1.84 31.66
N THR A 1031 -6.60 1.17 32.68
CA THR A 1031 -7.15 1.01 34.02
C THR A 1031 -6.02 1.18 35.05
N GLU A 1032 -6.34 1.11 36.33
CA GLU A 1032 -5.35 1.15 37.42
C GLU A 1032 -4.46 -0.11 37.44
N ASP A 1033 -4.91 -1.21 36.81
CA ASP A 1033 -4.21 -2.49 36.73
C ASP A 1033 -2.77 -2.35 36.14
N PRO A 1034 -1.75 -2.89 36.81
CA PRO A 1034 -0.37 -2.84 36.30
C PRO A 1034 -0.18 -3.63 35.00
N VAL A 1035 0.34 -2.97 33.95
CA VAL A 1035 0.59 -3.56 32.61
C VAL A 1035 2.08 -3.68 32.34
N ALA A 1036 2.53 -4.85 31.86
CA ALA A 1036 3.93 -5.09 31.49
C ALA A 1036 4.24 -4.69 30.05
N TYR A 1037 5.24 -3.83 29.86
CA TYR A 1037 5.73 -3.31 28.58
C TYR A 1037 7.12 -3.89 28.26
N GLY A 1038 7.18 -5.20 28.05
CA GLY A 1038 8.41 -5.96 28.09
C GLY A 1038 8.81 -6.22 29.54
N ASP A 1039 10.02 -5.83 29.92
CA ASP A 1039 10.56 -6.08 31.27
C ASP A 1039 10.11 -5.05 32.33
N ILE A 1040 9.42 -3.98 31.93
CA ILE A 1040 9.00 -2.87 32.79
C ILE A 1040 7.50 -2.91 32.99
N THR A 1041 7.05 -2.98 34.24
CA THR A 1041 5.64 -2.86 34.60
C THR A 1041 5.28 -1.39 34.83
N VAL A 1042 4.09 -0.98 34.38
CA VAL A 1042 3.54 0.37 34.52
C VAL A 1042 2.16 0.28 35.17
N GLU A 1043 2.02 0.89 36.34
CA GLU A 1043 0.80 1.01 37.15
C GLU A 1043 0.28 2.46 37.05
N MET A 1044 -1.04 2.66 36.95
CA MET A 1044 -1.64 4.01 36.93
C MET A 1044 -2.22 4.34 38.31
N LEU A 1045 -1.55 5.25 39.03
CA LEU A 1045 -1.89 5.65 40.39
C LEU A 1045 -3.01 6.69 40.46
N SER A 1046 -3.15 7.52 39.42
CA SER A 1046 -4.22 8.52 39.30
C SER A 1046 -4.35 9.06 37.87
N GLU A 1047 -5.57 9.46 37.50
CA GLU A 1047 -5.90 10.22 36.30
C GLU A 1047 -6.75 11.44 36.68
N GLU A 1048 -6.37 12.63 36.18
CA GLU A 1048 -7.07 13.90 36.37
C GLU A 1048 -7.34 14.53 35.00
N GLU A 1049 -8.59 14.50 34.53
CA GLU A 1049 -9.00 15.11 33.26
C GLU A 1049 -9.41 16.58 33.44
N HIS A 1050 -8.80 17.48 32.65
CA HIS A 1050 -9.18 18.89 32.51
C HIS A 1050 -9.66 19.17 31.07
N THR A 1051 -10.18 20.37 30.82
CA THR A 1051 -10.77 20.75 29.53
C THR A 1051 -9.83 20.62 28.33
N ASP A 1052 -8.54 20.94 28.51
CA ASP A 1052 -7.55 21.02 27.43
C ASP A 1052 -6.39 20.02 27.58
N TRP A 1053 -6.32 19.29 28.70
CA TRP A 1053 -5.28 18.30 28.98
C TRP A 1053 -5.73 17.24 30.00
N VAL A 1054 -5.08 16.09 29.97
CA VAL A 1054 -5.18 15.04 31.01
C VAL A 1054 -3.83 14.95 31.75
N PHE A 1055 -3.87 14.89 33.07
CA PHE A 1055 -2.71 14.58 33.92
C PHE A 1055 -2.83 13.15 34.44
N ARG A 1056 -1.73 12.40 34.47
CA ARG A 1056 -1.68 11.07 35.10
C ARG A 1056 -0.42 10.94 35.95
N ASN A 1057 -0.50 10.12 36.99
CA ASN A 1057 0.66 9.69 37.75
C ASN A 1057 0.85 8.18 37.56
N PHE A 1058 1.98 7.78 36.97
CA PHE A 1058 2.34 6.38 36.80
C PHE A 1058 3.38 5.96 37.82
N ARG A 1059 3.35 4.70 38.23
CA ARG A 1059 4.51 4.03 38.84
C ARG A 1059 5.08 3.05 37.84
N ILE A 1060 6.39 3.12 37.61
CA ILE A 1060 7.10 2.15 36.78
C ILE A 1060 8.03 1.32 37.65
N SER A 1061 8.11 0.02 37.39
CA SER A 1061 8.98 -0.91 38.12
C SER A 1061 9.74 -1.86 37.20
N TYR A 1062 10.97 -2.17 37.58
CA TYR A 1062 11.88 -3.10 36.90
C TYR A 1062 12.72 -3.83 37.95
N ALA A 1063 12.43 -5.11 38.17
CA ALA A 1063 12.91 -5.86 39.34
C ALA A 1063 12.67 -5.04 40.63
N ASP A 1064 13.73 -4.66 41.34
CA ASP A 1064 13.66 -3.88 42.58
C ASP A 1064 13.70 -2.35 42.38
N GLU A 1065 13.95 -1.84 41.16
CA GLU A 1065 13.95 -0.40 40.89
C GLU A 1065 12.53 0.10 40.59
N VAL A 1066 12.07 1.10 41.37
CA VAL A 1066 10.74 1.73 41.26
C VAL A 1066 10.88 3.23 41.08
N GLN A 1067 10.12 3.81 40.14
CA GLN A 1067 10.12 5.24 39.84
C GLN A 1067 8.69 5.74 39.57
N ASP A 1068 8.28 6.80 40.27
CA ASP A 1068 7.03 7.51 39.96
C ASP A 1068 7.28 8.51 38.81
N VAL A 1069 6.36 8.57 37.84
CA VAL A 1069 6.47 9.32 36.57
C VAL A 1069 5.16 10.06 36.27
N MET A 1070 5.25 11.39 36.16
CA MET A 1070 4.12 12.24 35.80
C MET A 1070 3.93 12.32 34.28
N HIS A 1071 2.70 12.18 33.80
CA HIS A 1071 2.32 12.29 32.39
C HIS A 1071 1.37 13.47 32.19
N PHE A 1072 1.68 14.33 31.23
CA PHE A 1072 0.91 15.53 30.89
C PHE A 1072 0.51 15.46 29.42
N ASN A 1073 -0.77 15.21 29.14
CA ASN A 1073 -1.29 15.03 27.78
C ASN A 1073 -2.17 16.21 27.35
N TYR A 1074 -1.65 17.11 26.53
CA TYR A 1074 -2.42 18.24 25.99
C TYR A 1074 -3.30 17.78 24.81
N THR A 1075 -4.60 17.71 25.05
CA THR A 1075 -5.60 17.16 24.13
C THR A 1075 -6.18 18.20 23.17
N ALA A 1076 -6.13 19.49 23.51
CA ALA A 1076 -6.73 20.59 22.75
C ALA A 1076 -5.88 21.14 21.57
N TRP A 1077 -4.84 20.44 21.10
CA TRP A 1077 -4.08 20.92 19.94
C TRP A 1077 -4.81 20.60 18.62
N PRO A 1078 -5.16 21.59 17.78
CA PRO A 1078 -5.87 21.34 16.54
C PRO A 1078 -5.12 20.44 15.54
N ASP A 1079 -5.88 19.74 14.69
CA ASP A 1079 -5.36 18.81 13.67
C ASP A 1079 -4.56 19.49 12.54
N HIS A 1080 -4.85 20.77 12.28
CA HIS A 1080 -4.23 21.60 11.25
C HIS A 1080 -3.86 22.96 11.87
N GLY A 1081 -2.72 23.51 11.45
CA GLY A 1081 -2.22 24.77 11.98
C GLY A 1081 -1.89 24.72 13.48
N VAL A 1082 -2.34 25.75 14.18
CA VAL A 1082 -1.92 26.12 15.53
C VAL A 1082 -3.13 26.49 16.40
N PRO A 1083 -3.00 26.46 17.74
CA PRO A 1083 -4.05 26.95 18.62
C PRO A 1083 -4.47 28.39 18.25
N THR A 1084 -5.76 28.69 18.34
CA THR A 1084 -6.26 30.07 18.15
C THR A 1084 -5.79 30.98 19.30
N THR A 1085 -5.97 32.30 19.21
CA THR A 1085 -5.58 33.24 20.28
C THR A 1085 -6.13 32.87 21.67
N ASN A 1086 -7.36 32.33 21.75
CA ASN A 1086 -7.93 31.84 23.01
C ASN A 1086 -7.25 30.55 23.51
N ALA A 1087 -6.76 29.70 22.62
CA ALA A 1087 -6.05 28.47 22.97
C ALA A 1087 -4.52 28.67 23.10
N ALA A 1088 -3.99 29.82 22.65
CA ALA A 1088 -2.64 30.29 22.98
C ALA A 1088 -2.52 30.56 24.49
N GLU A 1089 -3.58 31.09 25.11
CA GLU A 1089 -3.69 31.24 26.56
C GLU A 1089 -3.60 29.88 27.27
N SER A 1090 -4.34 28.87 26.78
CA SER A 1090 -4.37 27.51 27.36
C SER A 1090 -3.02 26.79 27.27
N ILE A 1091 -2.36 26.76 26.09
CA ILE A 1091 -1.03 26.12 25.98
C ILE A 1091 0.02 26.82 26.85
N LEU A 1092 -0.07 28.14 27.05
CA LEU A 1092 0.83 28.87 27.96
C LEU A 1092 0.61 28.46 29.43
N GLN A 1093 -0.64 28.26 29.86
CA GLN A 1093 -0.96 27.73 31.19
C GLN A 1093 -0.44 26.29 31.37
N PHE A 1094 -0.62 25.43 30.36
CA PHE A 1094 -0.09 24.07 30.34
C PHE A 1094 1.44 24.02 30.43
N VAL A 1095 2.15 24.82 29.62
CA VAL A 1095 3.61 24.99 29.67
C VAL A 1095 4.06 25.44 31.08
N GLN A 1096 3.39 26.45 31.65
CA GLN A 1096 3.70 26.96 32.98
C GLN A 1096 3.49 25.90 34.08
N MET A 1097 2.44 25.08 33.99
CA MET A 1097 2.19 23.97 34.92
C MET A 1097 3.30 22.90 34.83
N VAL A 1098 3.63 22.45 33.62
CA VAL A 1098 4.70 21.45 33.42
C VAL A 1098 6.04 21.98 33.94
N ARG A 1099 6.37 23.26 33.69
CA ARG A 1099 7.58 23.90 34.22
C ARG A 1099 7.61 23.97 35.75
N GLN A 1100 6.49 24.28 36.41
CA GLN A 1100 6.40 24.27 37.88
C GLN A 1100 6.62 22.88 38.50
N LYS A 1101 6.23 21.81 37.80
CA LYS A 1101 6.47 20.42 38.23
C LYS A 1101 7.90 19.98 37.90
N SER A 1102 8.39 20.29 36.70
CA SER A 1102 9.75 20.04 36.22
C SER A 1102 10.83 20.64 37.14
N ALA A 1103 10.60 21.85 37.67
CA ALA A 1103 11.51 22.49 38.62
C ALA A 1103 11.69 21.73 39.96
N LYS A 1104 10.90 20.67 40.22
CA LYS A 1104 11.02 19.78 41.40
C LYS A 1104 11.49 18.37 41.06
N SER A 1105 11.50 18.01 39.78
CA SER A 1105 11.88 16.68 39.27
C SER A 1105 13.36 16.58 38.93
N LYS A 1106 13.82 15.35 38.72
CA LYS A 1106 15.16 15.02 38.21
C LYS A 1106 15.05 14.25 36.89
N GLY A 1107 16.15 14.17 36.16
CA GLY A 1107 16.21 13.61 34.81
C GLY A 1107 15.73 14.58 33.73
N PRO A 1108 15.86 14.21 32.44
CA PRO A 1108 15.35 14.99 31.31
C PRO A 1108 13.83 14.87 31.23
N VAL A 1109 13.14 15.91 30.75
CA VAL A 1109 11.70 15.85 30.45
C VAL A 1109 11.51 15.24 29.06
N ILE A 1110 10.80 14.11 28.97
CA ILE A 1110 10.46 13.48 27.68
C ILE A 1110 9.28 14.23 27.06
N ILE A 1111 9.39 14.64 25.79
CA ILE A 1111 8.37 15.43 25.10
C ILE A 1111 8.12 14.82 23.71
N HIS A 1112 6.87 14.48 23.41
CA HIS A 1112 6.49 13.87 22.15
C HIS A 1112 5.17 14.41 21.58
N CYS A 1113 4.98 14.14 20.29
CA CYS A 1113 3.69 14.27 19.62
C CYS A 1113 3.53 13.06 18.69
N SER A 1114 3.17 13.25 17.41
CA SER A 1114 3.28 12.21 16.39
C SER A 1114 4.74 12.02 15.95
N ALA A 1115 5.36 13.05 15.37
CA ALA A 1115 6.73 12.97 14.82
C ALA A 1115 7.84 13.39 15.82
N GLY A 1116 7.47 14.01 16.95
CA GLY A 1116 8.47 14.50 17.91
C GLY A 1116 9.26 15.72 17.44
N VAL A 1117 8.69 16.56 16.55
CA VAL A 1117 9.39 17.74 15.98
C VAL A 1117 8.55 19.02 15.96
N GLY A 1118 7.31 18.97 15.44
CA GLY A 1118 6.47 20.17 15.27
C GLY A 1118 5.94 20.72 16.59
N ARG A 1119 4.85 20.13 17.09
CA ARG A 1119 4.26 20.48 18.40
C ARG A 1119 5.29 20.37 19.54
N THR A 1120 6.13 19.33 19.52
CA THR A 1120 7.27 19.13 20.45
C THR A 1120 8.24 20.31 20.47
N GLY A 1121 8.77 20.73 19.32
CA GLY A 1121 9.67 21.89 19.24
C GLY A 1121 8.97 23.20 19.57
N THR A 1122 7.67 23.31 19.28
CA THR A 1122 6.85 24.47 19.66
C THR A 1122 6.72 24.58 21.17
N PHE A 1123 6.36 23.50 21.87
CA PHE A 1123 6.31 23.46 23.34
C PHE A 1123 7.67 23.78 23.97
N ILE A 1124 8.76 23.17 23.48
CA ILE A 1124 10.12 23.43 23.98
C ILE A 1124 10.52 24.89 23.76
N ALA A 1125 10.16 25.48 22.62
CA ALA A 1125 10.39 26.91 22.38
C ALA A 1125 9.63 27.76 23.41
N LEU A 1126 8.33 27.51 23.61
CA LEU A 1126 7.50 28.27 24.57
C LEU A 1126 8.02 28.15 26.01
N ASP A 1127 8.43 26.96 26.44
CA ASP A 1127 8.99 26.72 27.78
C ASP A 1127 10.36 27.41 27.98
N ARG A 1128 11.26 27.34 26.99
CA ARG A 1128 12.54 28.09 27.01
C ARG A 1128 12.30 29.62 26.97
N LEU A 1129 11.32 30.09 26.20
CA LEU A 1129 10.98 31.52 26.09
C LEU A 1129 10.33 32.07 27.36
N LEU A 1130 9.41 31.33 27.99
CA LEU A 1130 8.75 31.74 29.23
C LEU A 1130 9.78 31.98 30.35
N GLN A 1131 10.80 31.14 30.43
CA GLN A 1131 11.93 31.31 31.35
C GLN A 1131 12.83 32.49 30.93
N HIS A 1132 13.21 32.58 29.66
CA HIS A 1132 14.08 33.65 29.16
C HIS A 1132 13.46 35.05 29.34
N ILE A 1133 12.16 35.22 29.03
CA ILE A 1133 11.42 36.48 29.14
C ILE A 1133 11.19 36.91 30.59
N ARG A 1134 11.16 35.97 31.55
CA ARG A 1134 11.18 36.32 32.97
C ARG A 1134 12.49 37.05 33.33
N ASP A 1135 13.62 36.52 32.87
CA ASP A 1135 14.96 36.92 33.30
C ASP A 1135 15.62 38.00 32.42
N HIS A 1136 15.11 38.22 31.19
CA HIS A 1136 15.71 39.08 30.17
C HIS A 1136 14.68 40.05 29.56
N GLU A 1137 15.17 41.06 28.83
CA GLU A 1137 14.38 42.08 28.15
C GLU A 1137 14.43 41.99 26.61
N PHE A 1138 15.03 40.92 26.08
CA PHE A 1138 15.07 40.59 24.65
C PHE A 1138 14.67 39.12 24.42
N VAL A 1139 14.44 38.75 23.16
CA VAL A 1139 14.18 37.38 22.70
C VAL A 1139 14.88 37.10 21.37
N ASP A 1140 15.44 35.90 21.19
CA ASP A 1140 15.96 35.42 19.89
C ASP A 1140 15.27 34.11 19.48
N ILE A 1141 14.08 34.23 18.89
CA ILE A 1141 13.26 33.08 18.46
C ILE A 1141 13.92 32.35 17.27
N LEU A 1142 14.58 33.10 16.37
CA LEU A 1142 15.31 32.52 15.24
C LEU A 1142 16.49 31.67 15.71
N GLY A 1143 17.29 32.22 16.63
CA GLY A 1143 18.42 31.54 17.26
C GLY A 1143 18.00 30.35 18.11
N LEU A 1144 16.86 30.43 18.80
CA LEU A 1144 16.28 29.32 19.55
C LEU A 1144 15.84 28.15 18.65
N VAL A 1145 15.14 28.42 17.54
CA VAL A 1145 14.73 27.34 16.62
C VAL A 1145 15.93 26.82 15.81
N SER A 1146 16.89 27.68 15.47
CA SER A 1146 18.19 27.28 14.89
C SER A 1146 18.96 26.32 15.82
N ASP A 1147 19.00 26.64 17.12
CA ASP A 1147 19.61 25.81 18.17
C ASP A 1147 18.95 24.44 18.22
N MET A 1148 17.62 24.36 18.39
CA MET A 1148 16.89 23.08 18.41
C MET A 1148 17.06 22.26 17.13
N ARG A 1149 17.01 22.89 15.94
CA ARG A 1149 17.16 22.19 14.66
C ARG A 1149 18.56 21.60 14.46
N SER A 1150 19.57 22.09 15.16
CA SER A 1150 20.90 21.45 15.17
C SER A 1150 20.97 20.15 16.00
N TYR A 1151 20.03 19.94 16.94
CA TYR A 1151 19.97 18.74 17.78
C TYR A 1151 18.94 17.70 17.31
N ARG A 1152 17.85 18.10 16.64
CA ARG A 1152 16.91 17.20 15.96
C ARG A 1152 16.32 17.90 14.73
N MET A 1153 16.25 17.19 13.60
CA MET A 1153 15.75 17.75 12.34
C MET A 1153 14.31 18.27 12.46
N SER A 1154 13.97 19.31 11.68
CA SER A 1154 12.61 19.84 11.52
C SER A 1154 11.88 20.29 12.80
N MET A 1155 12.59 20.54 13.90
CA MET A 1155 12.02 21.12 15.13
C MET A 1155 11.31 22.45 14.83
N VAL A 1156 10.07 22.61 15.29
CA VAL A 1156 9.08 23.60 14.80
C VAL A 1156 8.84 23.40 13.30
N GLN A 1157 7.84 22.61 12.94
CA GLN A 1157 7.78 21.93 11.63
C GLN A 1157 7.11 22.76 10.53
N THR A 1158 6.21 23.68 10.88
CA THR A 1158 5.53 24.57 9.92
C THR A 1158 5.79 26.04 10.24
N GLU A 1159 5.66 26.89 9.22
CA GLU A 1159 5.77 28.34 9.36
C GLU A 1159 4.68 28.90 10.30
N GLU A 1160 3.47 28.34 10.25
CA GLU A 1160 2.38 28.63 11.19
C GLU A 1160 2.82 28.41 12.65
N GLN A 1161 3.55 27.32 12.95
CA GLN A 1161 4.09 27.06 14.28
C GLN A 1161 5.18 28.08 14.67
N TYR A 1162 5.99 28.54 13.72
CA TYR A 1162 6.99 29.59 13.95
C TYR A 1162 6.35 30.97 14.23
N ILE A 1163 5.30 31.33 13.48
CA ILE A 1163 4.50 32.54 13.71
C ILE A 1163 3.75 32.45 15.06
N PHE A 1164 3.20 31.29 15.40
CA PHE A 1164 2.50 31.06 16.66
C PHE A 1164 3.41 31.24 17.90
N ILE A 1165 4.69 30.85 17.82
CA ILE A 1165 5.67 31.13 18.89
C ILE A 1165 5.80 32.66 19.09
N HIS A 1166 5.86 33.43 18.01
CA HIS A 1166 5.90 34.90 18.10
C HIS A 1166 4.61 35.48 18.72
N GLN A 1167 3.43 34.99 18.32
CA GLN A 1167 2.15 35.39 18.92
C GLN A 1167 2.10 35.07 20.43
N CYS A 1168 2.59 33.89 20.84
CA CYS A 1168 2.68 33.52 22.25
C CYS A 1168 3.66 34.41 23.03
N VAL A 1169 4.81 34.78 22.46
CA VAL A 1169 5.74 35.74 23.09
C VAL A 1169 5.12 37.12 23.21
N GLN A 1170 4.31 37.56 22.25
CA GLN A 1170 3.56 38.82 22.35
C GLN A 1170 2.58 38.79 23.55
N LEU A 1171 1.89 37.66 23.77
CA LEU A 1171 1.02 37.46 24.94
C LEU A 1171 1.81 37.37 26.26
N MET A 1172 2.94 36.66 26.30
CA MET A 1172 3.85 36.65 27.46
C MET A 1172 4.32 38.07 27.82
N TRP A 1173 4.66 38.88 26.81
CA TRP A 1173 5.11 40.25 27.01
C TRP A 1173 4.00 41.18 27.50
N GLN A 1174 2.79 41.05 26.96
CA GLN A 1174 1.63 41.79 27.46
C GLN A 1174 1.34 41.45 28.94
N LYS A 1175 1.50 40.19 29.35
CA LYS A 1175 1.40 39.78 30.76
C LYS A 1175 2.53 40.35 31.63
N LYS A 1176 3.79 40.33 31.17
CA LYS A 1176 4.92 40.97 31.89
C LYS A 1176 4.72 42.49 32.04
N LYS A 1177 4.18 43.16 31.01
CA LYS A 1177 3.76 44.57 31.08
C LYS A 1177 2.62 44.83 32.06
N GLN A 1178 1.65 43.93 32.18
CA GLN A 1178 0.61 44.01 33.22
C GLN A 1178 1.19 43.79 34.63
N GLN A 1179 2.16 42.90 34.80
CA GLN A 1179 2.86 42.67 36.06
C GLN A 1179 3.68 43.89 36.49
N PHE A 1180 4.33 44.61 35.58
CA PHE A 1180 5.03 45.87 35.90
C PHE A 1180 4.10 46.99 36.44
N CYS A 1181 2.78 46.91 36.21
CA CYS A 1181 1.81 47.81 36.85
C CYS A 1181 1.49 47.44 38.31
N ILE A 1182 1.99 46.30 38.81
CA ILE A 1182 1.84 45.83 40.20
C ILE A 1182 3.17 46.06 40.91
N SER A 1183 3.30 47.20 41.61
CA SER A 1183 4.57 47.62 42.21
C SER A 1183 4.83 46.96 43.58
N ASP A 1184 5.23 45.69 43.57
CA ASP A 1184 5.65 44.97 44.80
C ASP A 1184 7.03 45.44 45.33
N VAL A 1185 7.77 46.24 44.55
CA VAL A 1185 9.04 46.84 44.96
C VAL A 1185 8.79 48.09 45.83
N ILE A 1186 8.77 47.88 47.15
CA ILE A 1186 8.86 48.97 48.13
C ILE A 1186 10.23 49.68 47.96
N TYR A 1187 10.21 51.00 47.85
CA TYR A 1187 11.42 51.82 47.68
C TYR A 1187 12.41 51.64 48.85
N GLU A 1188 13.59 51.06 48.57
CA GLU A 1188 14.74 51.17 49.47
C GLU A 1188 15.52 52.46 49.18
N ASN A 1189 15.80 53.25 50.22
CA ASN A 1189 16.40 54.58 50.09
C ASN A 1189 17.92 54.49 49.84
N VAL A 1190 18.35 54.58 48.57
CA VAL A 1190 19.76 54.87 48.26
C VAL A 1190 20.04 56.36 48.47
N SER A 1191 20.63 56.68 49.62
CA SER A 1191 21.09 58.03 49.96
C SER A 1191 22.20 58.52 49.02
N LYS A 1192 22.19 59.82 48.70
CA LYS A 1192 23.24 60.47 47.90
C LYS A 1192 24.62 60.40 48.57
N SER A 1193 25.63 60.02 47.79
CA SER A 1193 27.04 60.39 47.97
C SER A 1193 27.70 60.57 46.61
#